data_AF-A0A0A6NYA8-F1
#
_entry.id   AF-A0A0A6NYA8-F1
#
_cell.length_a   1.000
_cell.length_b   1.000
_cell.length_c   1.000
_cell.angle_alpha   90.00
_cell.angle_beta   90.00
_cell.angle_gamma   90.00
#
_symmetry.space_group_name_H-M   'P 1'
#
loop_
_entity.id
_entity.type
_entity.pdbx_description
1 polymer ?
#
loop_
_entity_poly.entity_id
_entity_poly.type
_entity_poly.pdbx_seq_one_letter_code
_entity_poly.pdbx_strand_id
1 'polypeptide(L)'
;MLASGGSFKVIDVGDMEMSLLASDIARLEVSIWFEVSKQFISPEEAKLVIENMEPSDTLSPKALILSLLLHKLNHGFKEGVLHNNLPEKFEIELAYVTQILLYQRYCLLDGLEKIPPTFNIFAAHWLRQFRDSRNVPQPPVEQPPVTTKSEDTEKKTKPSKGLRVVLIYKRRAQPDKQLLNLLEEHLSKAGYSVFIDRHLRIGDDWERQISAEIKQADAVVILLSSTSVYSEMLAYEVNVAYQTAQENTGKPRLLPIRINFEEPLPQDLSNLLGNLQYALWRSPDDDVPLVNELLEKLISPLPPKKYELEMVGGAIPLDSKFYVKRQVDGDFQTAIERRDTIVLLKGARQVGKTSLLARGLQTAREAGMQVLLTDFQKLIDAQLQNLETFFLAIGEMLADQLDLEVYPQDKWRPHRAPNMNFDHYFRREILAKTQQPLLWAVDEADRLFSCHFSSEVFSLFRTWHNDRALNPKSPCSQLTLAIAYATETYLFIKDENQSPFNVGTKLELEDFSLEQVADLNQRYGSPLRDETELRHFNQLVGGQPYLVRCGLNDIVFHNKTLDEFISTADQDDKAFGDHLHRIVRLLNRDPQLSEVMRGVLRGEACPDYDSFYRLRSAGILRGDSKDNVRPRCEIYATYLKKHLL
;
A
#
# COMPACT_ATOMS: atom_id res chain seq x y z
N MET A 1 10.37 13.61 29.20
CA MET A 1 10.63 12.79 30.41
C MET A 1 12.00 12.16 30.27
N LEU A 2 12.88 12.33 31.25
CA LEU A 2 14.15 11.58 31.33
C LEU A 2 14.18 10.81 32.64
N ALA A 3 14.53 9.53 32.56
CA ALA A 3 14.63 8.63 33.71
C ALA A 3 16.07 8.60 34.22
N SER A 4 16.26 8.92 35.50
CA SER A 4 17.50 8.70 36.22
C SER A 4 17.16 8.15 37.62
N GLY A 5 17.85 7.09 38.03
CA GLY A 5 17.79 6.56 39.41
C GLY A 5 16.43 6.04 39.90
N GLY A 6 15.53 5.63 39.02
CA GLY A 6 14.24 5.02 39.42
C GLY A 6 13.18 6.01 39.92
N SER A 7 13.38 7.32 39.72
CA SER A 7 12.32 8.32 39.93
C SER A 7 12.08 9.11 38.64
N PHE A 8 10.80 9.33 38.32
CA PHE A 8 10.41 10.13 37.17
C PHE A 8 10.39 11.61 37.56
N LYS A 9 11.16 12.44 36.87
CA LYS A 9 10.91 13.89 36.83
C LYS A 9 10.10 14.22 35.59
N VAL A 10 8.86 14.63 35.81
CA VAL A 10 8.03 15.30 34.81
C VAL A 10 8.46 16.76 34.82
N ILE A 11 8.93 17.26 33.67
CA ILE A 11 9.12 18.68 33.46
C ILE A 11 7.83 19.15 32.78
N ASP A 12 7.02 19.90 33.51
CA ASP A 12 5.82 20.51 32.97
C ASP A 12 6.24 21.71 32.11
N VAL A 13 5.89 21.64 30.82
CA VAL A 13 6.26 22.63 29.81
C VAL A 13 5.11 23.63 29.59
N GLY A 14 3.96 23.40 30.23
CA GLY A 14 2.75 24.21 30.07
C GLY A 14 2.86 25.63 30.64
N ASP A 15 3.81 25.87 31.54
CA ASP A 15 3.98 27.16 32.25
C ASP A 15 5.16 28.01 31.73
N MET A 16 5.79 27.66 30.60
CA MET A 16 6.92 28.44 30.06
C MET A 16 6.47 29.73 29.36
N GLU A 17 7.02 30.88 29.79
CA GLU A 17 6.80 32.16 29.08
C GLU A 17 7.44 32.13 27.69
N MET A 18 6.63 32.38 26.65
CA MET A 18 7.04 32.38 25.24
C MET A 18 8.20 33.33 24.91
N SER A 19 8.43 34.36 25.73
CA SER A 19 9.50 35.36 25.55
C SER A 19 10.89 34.82 25.92
N LEU A 20 10.97 33.76 26.73
CA LEU A 20 12.22 33.17 27.24
C LEU A 20 12.53 31.81 26.63
N LEU A 21 11.65 31.31 25.74
CA LEU A 21 11.71 29.98 25.15
C LEU A 21 13.09 29.64 24.58
N ALA A 22 13.73 30.55 23.83
CA ALA A 22 15.04 30.28 23.22
C ALA A 22 16.19 30.11 24.24
N SER A 23 16.17 30.88 25.33
CA SER A 23 17.18 30.80 26.40
C SER A 23 16.98 29.56 27.26
N ASP A 24 15.74 29.24 27.59
CA ASP A 24 15.41 28.11 28.45
C ASP A 24 15.45 26.77 27.68
N ILE A 25 15.20 26.78 26.36
CA ILE A 25 15.49 25.67 25.44
C ILE A 25 16.99 25.39 25.39
N ALA A 26 17.84 26.42 25.23
CA ALA A 26 19.29 26.23 25.24
C ALA A 26 19.78 25.61 26.58
N ARG A 27 19.19 26.01 27.71
CA ARG A 27 19.47 25.39 29.02
C ARG A 27 18.95 23.97 29.13
N LEU A 28 17.78 23.67 28.56
CA LEU A 28 17.19 22.33 28.53
C LEU A 28 18.02 21.39 27.65
N GLU A 29 18.46 21.84 26.48
CA GLU A 29 19.35 21.12 25.56
C GLU A 29 20.69 20.80 26.23
N VAL A 30 21.32 21.79 26.88
CA VAL A 30 22.54 21.58 27.67
C VAL A 30 22.32 20.59 28.81
N SER A 31 21.16 20.63 29.49
CA SER A 31 20.86 19.74 30.61
C SER A 31 20.56 18.30 30.18
N ILE A 32 19.82 18.12 29.09
CA ILE A 32 19.54 16.80 28.49
C ILE A 32 20.84 16.20 27.98
N TRP A 33 21.68 17.02 27.35
CA TRP A 33 22.99 16.61 26.87
C TRP A 33 23.96 16.28 28.02
N PHE A 34 23.93 17.01 29.12
CA PHE A 34 24.74 16.72 30.31
C PHE A 34 24.36 15.37 30.94
N GLU A 35 23.08 15.02 30.95
CA GLU A 35 22.64 13.71 31.44
C GLU A 35 22.92 12.56 30.48
N VAL A 36 22.90 12.80 29.16
CA VAL A 36 23.27 11.79 28.16
C VAL A 36 24.78 11.56 28.16
N SER A 37 25.60 12.61 28.23
CA SER A 37 27.06 12.49 28.22
C SER A 37 27.61 11.71 29.42
N LYS A 38 26.97 11.78 30.59
CA LYS A 38 27.28 10.92 31.77
C LYS A 38 27.19 9.42 31.49
N GLN A 39 26.47 8.97 30.45
CA GLN A 39 26.39 7.56 30.09
C GLN A 39 27.51 7.09 29.15
N PHE A 40 28.24 8.01 28.52
CA PHE A 40 29.17 7.70 27.42
C PHE A 40 30.62 8.13 27.69
N ILE A 41 30.85 9.15 28.52
CA ILE A 41 32.16 9.67 28.91
C ILE A 41 32.20 9.95 30.42
N SER A 42 33.38 10.00 31.02
CA SER A 42 33.51 10.29 32.44
C SER A 42 33.02 11.72 32.78
N PRO A 43 32.54 11.97 34.01
CA PRO A 43 32.11 13.31 34.42
C PRO A 43 33.22 14.37 34.27
N GLU A 44 34.49 14.00 34.48
CA GLU A 44 35.62 14.90 34.26
C GLU A 44 35.80 15.24 32.76
N GLU A 45 35.68 14.26 31.86
CA GLU A 45 35.77 14.49 30.41
C GLU A 45 34.58 15.30 29.88
N ALA A 46 33.36 15.02 30.36
CA ALA A 46 32.17 15.77 29.98
C ALA A 46 32.32 17.24 30.34
N LYS A 47 32.84 17.52 31.53
CA LYS A 47 33.10 18.89 31.98
C LYS A 47 34.15 19.58 31.11
N LEU A 48 35.23 18.87 30.74
CA LEU A 48 36.30 19.40 29.90
C LEU A 48 35.83 19.74 28.47
N VAL A 49 34.90 18.95 27.91
CA VAL A 49 34.30 19.18 26.59
C VAL A 49 33.36 20.40 26.60
N ILE A 50 32.56 20.55 27.67
CA ILE A 50 31.66 21.72 27.82
C ILE A 50 32.44 23.01 28.03
N GLU A 51 33.48 22.97 28.89
CA GLU A 51 34.21 24.16 29.29
C GLU A 51 35.10 24.72 28.17
N ASN A 52 35.66 23.87 27.30
CA ASN A 52 36.62 24.31 26.30
C ASN A 52 36.04 24.50 24.89
N MET A 53 34.92 23.85 24.52
CA MET A 53 34.24 23.96 23.20
C MET A 53 35.15 23.89 21.96
N GLU A 54 36.39 23.41 22.10
CA GLU A 54 37.37 23.20 21.04
C GLU A 54 37.87 21.75 21.08
N PRO A 55 38.10 21.10 19.91
CA PRO A 55 38.62 19.74 19.85
C PRO A 55 40.06 19.70 20.34
N SER A 56 40.37 18.81 21.31
CA SER A 56 41.73 18.58 21.79
C SER A 56 42.12 17.12 21.59
N ASP A 57 43.31 16.87 21.05
CA ASP A 57 43.85 15.51 20.79
C ASP A 57 44.14 14.70 22.07
N THR A 58 44.01 15.32 23.24
CA THR A 58 44.14 14.65 24.54
C THR A 58 42.84 14.01 25.03
N LEU A 59 41.72 14.27 24.34
CA LEU A 59 40.41 13.70 24.64
C LEU A 59 40.34 12.25 24.14
N SER A 60 39.63 11.40 24.88
CA SER A 60 39.29 10.07 24.38
C SER A 60 38.52 10.19 23.05
N PRO A 61 38.58 9.19 22.15
CA PRO A 61 37.92 9.29 20.83
C PRO A 61 36.44 9.68 20.93
N LYS A 62 35.73 9.19 21.96
CA LYS A 62 34.34 9.54 22.24
C LYS A 62 34.16 11.00 22.65
N ALA A 63 35.06 11.55 23.47
CA ALA A 63 35.02 12.94 23.91
C ALA A 63 35.45 13.92 22.79
N LEU A 64 36.39 13.53 21.93
CA LEU A 64 36.81 14.32 20.75
C LEU A 64 35.68 14.47 19.73
N ILE A 65 34.98 13.37 19.43
CA ILE A 65 33.76 13.33 18.59
C ILE A 65 32.71 14.31 19.13
N LEU A 66 32.52 14.29 20.46
CA LEU A 66 31.54 15.13 21.14
C LEU A 66 31.88 16.62 21.04
N SER A 67 33.16 16.97 21.20
CA SER A 67 33.64 18.35 21.07
C SER A 67 33.47 18.88 19.64
N LEU A 68 33.80 18.07 18.62
CA LEU A 68 33.62 18.43 17.21
C LEU A 68 32.16 18.70 16.83
N LEU A 69 31.22 17.91 17.37
CA LEU A 69 29.78 18.11 17.18
C LEU A 69 29.29 19.42 17.77
N LEU A 70 29.70 19.73 19.02
CA LEU A 70 29.34 20.97 19.70
C LEU A 70 29.88 22.19 18.95
N HIS A 71 31.14 22.14 18.52
CA HIS A 71 31.76 23.19 17.75
C HIS A 71 30.98 23.47 16.44
N LYS A 72 30.59 22.44 15.70
CA LYS A 72 29.81 22.59 14.45
C LYS A 72 28.35 23.01 14.66
N LEU A 73 27.70 22.57 15.74
CA LEU A 73 26.36 23.03 16.13
C LEU A 73 26.35 24.52 16.47
N ASN A 74 27.38 25.02 17.16
CA ASN A 74 27.52 26.43 17.50
C ASN A 74 27.87 27.32 16.30
N HIS A 75 28.69 26.83 15.36
CA HIS A 75 29.17 27.65 14.22
C HIS A 75 28.37 27.48 12.91
N GLY A 76 27.38 26.59 12.89
CA GLY A 76 26.54 26.31 11.72
C GLY A 76 27.25 25.42 10.69
N PHE A 77 26.60 24.32 10.31
CA PHE A 77 27.15 23.33 9.37
C PHE A 77 27.34 23.92 7.96
N LYS A 78 28.51 24.49 7.69
CA LYS A 78 28.91 24.94 6.33
C LYS A 78 29.77 23.94 5.56
N GLU A 79 30.42 23.01 6.27
CA GLU A 79 31.25 21.96 5.68
C GLU A 79 30.95 20.62 6.37
N GLY A 80 30.73 19.57 5.57
CA GLY A 80 30.44 18.20 6.04
C GLY A 80 31.46 17.69 7.06
N VAL A 81 31.07 16.74 7.91
CA VAL A 81 31.98 16.20 8.92
C VAL A 81 32.82 15.09 8.33
N LEU A 82 33.99 15.45 7.80
CA LEU A 82 35.05 14.51 7.48
C LEU A 82 36.25 14.88 8.34
N HIS A 83 36.62 13.98 9.26
CA HIS A 83 37.85 14.10 10.03
C HIS A 83 38.64 12.81 9.83
N ASN A 84 39.82 12.94 9.23
CA ASN A 84 40.61 11.82 8.66
C ASN A 84 41.05 10.71 9.65
N ASN A 85 40.76 10.85 10.94
CA ASN A 85 41.17 9.91 12.00
C ASN A 85 39.98 9.22 12.71
N LEU A 86 38.75 9.36 12.20
CA LEU A 86 37.57 8.73 12.80
C LEU A 86 37.32 7.34 12.21
N PRO A 87 37.11 6.28 13.03
CA PRO A 87 36.72 4.97 12.52
C PRO A 87 35.33 5.03 11.84
N GLU A 88 35.14 4.28 10.76
CA GLU A 88 33.94 4.25 9.89
C GLU A 88 32.60 4.09 10.65
N LYS A 89 32.60 3.38 11.79
CA LYS A 89 31.43 3.22 12.66
C LYS A 89 30.97 4.53 13.33
N PHE A 90 31.89 5.44 13.60
CA PHE A 90 31.61 6.71 14.28
C PHE A 90 31.10 7.80 13.34
N GLU A 91 31.44 7.79 12.05
CA GLU A 91 30.88 8.72 11.06
C GLU A 91 29.37 8.53 10.91
N ILE A 92 28.93 7.26 10.96
CA ILE A 92 27.51 6.87 10.94
C ILE A 92 26.79 7.38 12.20
N GLU A 93 27.36 7.15 13.39
CA GLU A 93 26.81 7.65 14.66
C GLU A 93 26.70 9.19 14.69
N LEU A 94 27.68 9.89 14.11
CA LEU A 94 27.73 11.35 14.03
C LEU A 94 26.67 11.95 13.09
N ALA A 95 26.48 11.32 11.92
CA ALA A 95 25.44 11.70 10.98
C ALA A 95 24.04 11.59 11.62
N TYR A 96 23.83 10.58 12.47
CA TYR A 96 22.55 10.34 13.12
C TYR A 96 22.23 11.30 14.26
N VAL A 97 23.19 11.63 15.13
CA VAL A 97 22.98 12.65 16.16
C VAL A 97 22.69 14.00 15.52
N THR A 98 23.39 14.31 14.43
CA THR A 98 23.17 15.54 13.65
C THR A 98 21.78 15.57 13.01
N GLN A 99 21.30 14.44 12.47
CA GLN A 99 19.95 14.32 11.90
C GLN A 99 18.85 14.46 12.96
N ILE A 100 18.99 13.84 14.13
CA ILE A 100 17.98 13.93 15.20
C ILE A 100 17.85 15.37 15.70
N LEU A 101 18.97 16.07 15.87
CA LEU A 101 19.00 17.47 16.32
C LEU A 101 18.48 18.43 15.23
N LEU A 102 18.84 18.20 13.96
CA LEU A 102 18.31 18.97 12.82
C LEU A 102 16.79 18.81 12.69
N TYR A 103 16.27 17.60 12.88
CA TYR A 103 14.84 17.31 12.73
C TYR A 103 14.02 17.83 13.92
N GLN A 104 14.54 17.77 15.15
CA GLN A 104 13.91 18.42 16.31
C GLN A 104 13.83 19.93 16.15
N ARG A 105 14.90 20.56 15.64
CA ARG A 105 14.91 21.99 15.29
C ARG A 105 13.88 22.31 14.20
N TYR A 106 13.70 21.44 13.22
CA TYR A 106 12.71 21.58 12.14
C TYR A 106 11.26 21.46 12.64
N CYS A 107 10.97 20.48 13.51
CA CYS A 107 9.61 20.27 14.06
C CYS A 107 9.13 21.41 14.95
N LEU A 108 10.04 22.11 15.64
CA LEU A 108 9.69 23.16 16.61
C LEU A 108 9.64 24.57 15.98
N LEU A 109 10.34 24.82 14.87
CA LEU A 109 10.33 26.11 14.17
C LEU A 109 9.18 26.25 13.14
N ASP A 110 8.70 25.14 12.55
CA ASP A 110 7.63 25.14 11.53
C ASP A 110 6.24 24.71 12.05
N GLY A 111 6.04 24.67 13.38
CA GLY A 111 4.69 24.58 13.97
C GLY A 111 3.98 23.23 13.83
N LEU A 112 4.70 22.11 13.89
CA LEU A 112 4.05 20.80 14.05
C LEU A 112 3.63 20.62 15.53
N GLU A 113 2.33 20.76 15.82
CA GLU A 113 1.80 20.63 17.20
C GLU A 113 2.04 19.26 17.85
N LYS A 114 2.41 18.21 17.09
CA LYS A 114 2.75 16.88 17.63
C LYS A 114 3.84 16.18 16.81
N ILE A 115 4.79 15.58 17.54
CA ILE A 115 5.77 14.63 16.97
C ILE A 115 4.99 13.42 16.44
N PRO A 116 5.15 13.04 15.15
CA PRO A 116 4.49 11.86 14.60
C PRO A 116 4.87 10.59 15.40
N PRO A 117 3.90 9.72 15.78
CA PRO A 117 4.18 8.47 16.49
C PRO A 117 5.19 7.56 15.76
N THR A 118 5.22 7.65 14.43
CA THR A 118 6.19 6.97 13.55
C THR A 118 7.64 7.37 13.84
N PHE A 119 7.90 8.58 14.32
CA PHE A 119 9.24 9.00 14.72
C PHE A 119 9.69 8.32 16.02
N ASN A 120 8.78 8.13 16.99
CA ASN A 120 9.08 7.35 18.20
C ASN A 120 9.32 5.87 17.88
N ILE A 121 8.59 5.32 16.92
CA ILE A 121 8.80 3.96 16.41
C ILE A 121 10.16 3.86 15.68
N PHE A 122 10.49 4.85 14.83
CA PHE A 122 11.75 4.89 14.10
C PHE A 122 12.96 5.06 15.03
N ALA A 123 12.87 5.97 16.01
CA ALA A 123 13.89 6.20 17.03
C ALA A 123 14.04 4.97 17.95
N ALA A 124 12.94 4.34 18.39
CA ALA A 124 12.98 3.13 19.22
C ALA A 124 13.50 1.90 18.46
N HIS A 125 13.14 1.76 17.17
CA HIS A 125 13.64 0.72 16.28
C HIS A 125 15.15 0.83 16.11
N TRP A 126 15.69 2.04 15.95
CA TRP A 126 17.13 2.24 15.78
C TRP A 126 17.93 2.25 17.08
N LEU A 127 17.39 2.78 18.19
CA LEU A 127 17.99 2.62 19.53
C LEU A 127 18.14 1.15 19.94
N ARG A 128 17.29 0.25 19.43
CA ARG A 128 17.46 -1.20 19.58
C ARG A 128 18.69 -1.73 18.84
N GLN A 129 18.98 -1.27 17.63
CA GLN A 129 20.14 -1.74 16.86
C GLN A 129 21.48 -1.37 17.49
N PHE A 130 21.55 -0.28 18.27
CA PHE A 130 22.76 0.08 19.03
C PHE A 130 23.05 -0.85 20.22
N ARG A 131 22.04 -1.53 20.78
CA ARG A 131 22.21 -2.46 21.92
C ARG A 131 22.87 -3.79 21.51
N ASP A 132 22.65 -4.24 20.26
CA ASP A 132 23.08 -5.56 19.80
C ASP A 132 24.52 -5.62 19.27
N SER A 133 25.22 -4.50 19.14
CA SER A 133 26.64 -4.51 18.71
C SER A 133 27.64 -5.04 19.78
N ARG A 134 27.13 -5.67 20.86
CA ARG A 134 27.95 -6.30 21.91
C ARG A 134 28.04 -7.83 21.84
N ASN A 135 27.38 -8.52 20.92
CA ASN A 135 27.55 -9.97 20.76
C ASN A 135 27.45 -10.39 19.29
N VAL A 136 28.60 -10.50 18.63
CA VAL A 136 28.73 -11.18 17.33
C VAL A 136 29.16 -12.63 17.60
N PRO A 137 28.40 -13.66 17.19
CA PRO A 137 28.88 -15.05 17.21
C PRO A 137 29.90 -15.27 16.09
N GLN A 138 31.03 -15.92 16.42
CA GLN A 138 32.03 -16.35 15.44
C GLN A 138 31.52 -17.52 14.56
N PRO A 139 31.98 -17.63 13.30
CA PRO A 139 31.55 -18.70 12.40
C PRO A 139 32.11 -20.08 12.81
N PRO A 140 31.44 -21.19 12.46
CA PRO A 140 31.83 -22.52 12.93
C PRO A 140 33.02 -23.09 12.15
N VAL A 141 33.88 -23.80 12.88
CA VAL A 141 35.06 -24.52 12.40
C VAL A 141 34.64 -25.86 11.77
N GLU A 142 35.15 -26.14 10.56
CA GLU A 142 35.00 -27.42 9.84
C GLU A 142 35.73 -28.58 10.53
N GLN A 143 35.10 -29.77 10.58
CA GLN A 143 35.77 -31.07 10.69
C GLN A 143 34.99 -32.18 9.93
N PRO A 144 35.68 -33.27 9.49
CA PRO A 144 35.50 -33.92 8.19
C PRO A 144 34.61 -35.20 8.24
N PRO A 145 34.33 -35.89 7.09
CA PRO A 145 33.19 -36.79 6.97
C PRO A 145 33.50 -38.20 7.48
N VAL A 146 32.50 -38.84 8.10
CA VAL A 146 32.53 -40.27 8.40
C VAL A 146 31.37 -40.98 7.69
N THR A 147 31.76 -42.08 7.08
CA THR A 147 31.09 -43.00 6.16
C THR A 147 29.88 -43.75 6.72
N THR A 148 28.95 -44.01 5.79
CA THR A 148 27.92 -45.05 5.71
C THR A 148 28.09 -46.29 6.59
N LYS A 149 27.00 -46.69 7.28
CA LYS A 149 26.49 -48.07 7.32
C LYS A 149 24.97 -48.10 7.47
N SER A 150 24.36 -48.93 6.64
CA SER A 150 22.99 -49.43 6.66
C SER A 150 22.74 -50.35 7.84
N GLU A 151 21.53 -50.32 8.42
CA GLU A 151 20.83 -51.53 8.87
C GLU A 151 19.32 -51.28 9.04
N ASP A 152 18.58 -52.31 8.63
CA ASP A 152 17.14 -52.39 8.46
C ASP A 152 16.35 -52.55 9.78
N THR A 153 15.02 -52.52 9.61
CA THR A 153 13.95 -53.00 10.51
C THR A 153 13.54 -52.14 11.72
N GLU A 154 12.43 -51.42 11.57
CA GLU A 154 11.12 -51.88 12.10
C GLU A 154 10.02 -50.87 11.73
N LYS A 155 9.05 -51.34 10.94
CA LYS A 155 7.79 -50.65 10.68
C LYS A 155 6.99 -50.55 11.99
N LYS A 156 7.17 -49.46 12.74
CA LYS A 156 6.17 -48.98 13.69
C LYS A 156 5.28 -47.96 12.96
N THR A 157 4.05 -48.39 12.72
CA THR A 157 2.91 -47.56 12.34
C THR A 157 2.84 -46.33 13.24
N LYS A 158 3.19 -45.16 12.70
CA LYS A 158 3.00 -43.86 13.36
C LYS A 158 1.50 -43.62 13.55
N PRO A 159 1.07 -43.09 14.71
CA PRO A 159 -0.32 -42.65 14.89
C PRO A 159 -0.59 -41.43 13.99
N SER A 160 -1.82 -41.34 13.50
CA SER A 160 -2.35 -40.23 12.70
C SER A 160 -2.05 -38.87 13.33
N LYS A 161 -1.48 -37.93 12.56
CA LYS A 161 -1.26 -36.53 12.98
C LYS A 161 -2.57 -35.93 13.50
N GLY A 162 -2.63 -35.57 14.79
CA GLY A 162 -3.70 -34.74 15.32
C GLY A 162 -3.70 -33.36 14.65
N LEU A 163 -4.89 -32.77 14.46
CA LEU A 163 -5.05 -31.43 13.88
C LEU A 163 -4.30 -30.40 14.74
N ARG A 164 -3.68 -29.42 14.08
CA ARG A 164 -2.94 -28.34 14.74
C ARG A 164 -3.86 -27.16 15.06
N VAL A 165 -3.92 -26.76 16.32
CA VAL A 165 -4.78 -25.67 16.80
C VAL A 165 -3.92 -24.59 17.46
N VAL A 166 -4.09 -23.35 17.04
CA VAL A 166 -3.41 -22.18 17.64
C VAL A 166 -4.42 -21.39 18.48
N LEU A 167 -4.06 -21.06 19.72
CA LEU A 167 -4.89 -20.20 20.60
C LEU A 167 -4.31 -18.78 20.65
N ILE A 168 -5.08 -17.80 20.18
CA ILE A 168 -4.76 -16.37 20.21
C ILE A 168 -5.47 -15.72 21.40
N TYR A 169 -4.74 -15.00 22.24
CA TYR A 169 -5.29 -14.35 23.44
C TYR A 169 -4.47 -13.14 23.89
N LYS A 170 -5.05 -12.26 24.72
CA LYS A 170 -4.30 -11.17 25.36
C LYS A 170 -3.62 -11.65 26.65
N ARG A 171 -2.30 -11.49 26.73
CA ARG A 171 -1.52 -11.81 27.92
C ARG A 171 -1.95 -10.96 29.12
N ARG A 172 -2.00 -11.58 30.31
CA ARG A 172 -2.34 -10.96 31.61
C ARG A 172 -3.75 -10.36 31.71
N ALA A 173 -4.64 -10.63 30.75
CA ALA A 173 -6.06 -10.35 30.88
C ALA A 173 -6.76 -11.46 31.67
N GLN A 174 -7.61 -11.08 32.62
CA GLN A 174 -8.56 -11.96 33.27
C GLN A 174 -9.96 -11.53 32.79
N PRO A 175 -10.85 -12.49 32.45
CA PRO A 175 -10.77 -13.93 32.69
C PRO A 175 -10.10 -14.76 31.57
N ASP A 176 -9.50 -14.12 30.56
CA ASP A 176 -8.91 -14.77 29.37
C ASP A 176 -7.93 -15.89 29.71
N LYS A 177 -7.08 -15.71 30.74
CA LYS A 177 -6.12 -16.73 31.18
C LYS A 177 -6.78 -18.00 31.73
N GLN A 178 -7.92 -17.86 32.40
CA GLN A 178 -8.66 -19.00 32.94
C GLN A 178 -9.21 -19.85 31.80
N LEU A 179 -9.89 -19.22 30.85
CA LEU A 179 -10.45 -19.90 29.68
C LEU A 179 -9.36 -20.51 28.79
N LEU A 180 -8.23 -19.81 28.60
CA LEU A 180 -7.09 -20.33 27.85
C LEU A 180 -6.58 -21.66 28.42
N ASN A 181 -6.40 -21.74 29.75
CA ASN A 181 -5.92 -22.96 30.40
C ASN A 181 -6.92 -24.12 30.25
N LEU A 182 -8.22 -23.83 30.39
CA LEU A 182 -9.28 -24.82 30.16
C LEU A 182 -9.21 -25.38 28.75
N LEU A 183 -9.15 -24.50 27.73
CA LEU A 183 -9.13 -24.90 26.33
C LEU A 183 -7.87 -25.69 25.98
N GLU A 184 -6.70 -25.27 26.45
CA GLU A 184 -5.45 -26.01 26.27
C GLU A 184 -5.54 -27.44 26.81
N GLU A 185 -6.03 -27.60 28.04
CA GLU A 185 -6.12 -28.89 28.70
C GLU A 185 -7.08 -29.82 27.95
N HIS A 186 -8.27 -29.34 27.58
CA HIS A 186 -9.30 -30.15 26.94
C HIS A 186 -8.95 -30.48 25.49
N LEU A 187 -8.40 -29.54 24.72
CA LEU A 187 -7.95 -29.79 23.35
C LEU A 187 -6.76 -30.76 23.33
N SER A 188 -5.81 -30.63 24.26
CA SER A 188 -4.68 -31.56 24.37
C SER A 188 -5.14 -32.97 24.75
N LYS A 189 -6.07 -33.10 25.70
CA LYS A 189 -6.68 -34.40 26.06
C LYS A 189 -7.43 -35.04 24.90
N ALA A 190 -8.06 -34.23 24.04
CA ALA A 190 -8.74 -34.70 22.84
C ALA A 190 -7.80 -35.06 21.67
N GLY A 191 -6.48 -34.95 21.85
CA GLY A 191 -5.47 -35.38 20.88
C GLY A 191 -5.05 -34.32 19.85
N TYR A 192 -5.42 -33.05 20.05
CA TYR A 192 -5.00 -31.94 19.20
C TYR A 192 -3.60 -31.44 19.57
N SER A 193 -2.83 -31.00 18.56
CA SER A 193 -1.56 -30.32 18.80
C SER A 193 -1.83 -28.84 19.04
N VAL A 194 -1.85 -28.43 20.31
CA VAL A 194 -2.16 -27.04 20.69
C VAL A 194 -0.89 -26.20 20.78
N PHE A 195 -0.85 -25.09 20.06
CA PHE A 195 0.18 -24.07 20.19
C PHE A 195 -0.37 -22.85 20.93
N ILE A 196 0.35 -22.39 21.94
CA ILE A 196 0.05 -21.18 22.70
C ILE A 196 1.35 -20.40 22.87
N ASP A 197 1.29 -19.11 22.64
CA ASP A 197 2.42 -18.21 22.82
C ASP A 197 2.72 -17.95 24.32
N ARG A 198 3.39 -18.91 24.97
CA ARG A 198 3.73 -18.88 26.42
C ARG A 198 5.18 -18.56 26.76
N HIS A 199 6.11 -18.55 25.80
CA HIS A 199 7.54 -18.34 26.06
C HIS A 199 8.22 -17.61 24.90
N LEU A 200 8.39 -16.30 25.03
CA LEU A 200 9.33 -15.55 24.19
C LEU A 200 10.54 -15.20 25.06
N ARG A 201 11.70 -15.77 24.72
CA ARG A 201 12.99 -15.30 25.24
C ARG A 201 13.27 -13.94 24.59
N ILE A 202 13.88 -13.05 25.36
CA ILE A 202 14.29 -11.74 24.87
C ILE A 202 15.39 -11.97 23.82
N GLY A 203 15.08 -11.80 22.53
CA GLY A 203 16.06 -11.94 21.42
C GLY A 203 15.60 -12.72 20.18
N ASP A 204 14.43 -13.36 20.17
CA ASP A 204 13.96 -14.14 19.00
C ASP A 204 13.08 -13.29 18.03
N ASP A 205 13.15 -13.60 16.73
CA ASP A 205 12.38 -13.00 15.61
C ASP A 205 10.91 -13.48 15.64
N TRP A 206 10.22 -13.11 16.72
CA TRP A 206 8.94 -13.64 17.18
C TRP A 206 7.79 -13.50 16.17
N GLU A 207 7.78 -12.43 15.36
CA GLU A 207 6.77 -12.19 14.31
C GLU A 207 6.80 -13.28 13.24
N ARG A 208 8.00 -13.76 12.87
CA ARG A 208 8.15 -14.84 11.88
C ARG A 208 7.69 -16.18 12.43
N GLN A 209 7.94 -16.44 13.71
CA GLN A 209 7.59 -17.71 14.35
C GLN A 209 6.07 -17.84 14.54
N ILE A 210 5.40 -16.82 15.07
CA ILE A 210 3.93 -16.84 15.25
C ILE A 210 3.24 -16.93 13.87
N SER A 211 3.71 -16.17 12.89
CA SER A 211 3.20 -16.27 11.52
C SER A 211 3.37 -17.67 10.92
N ALA A 212 4.51 -18.33 11.19
CA ALA A 212 4.75 -19.68 10.70
C ALA A 212 3.81 -20.72 11.35
N GLU A 213 3.52 -20.59 12.65
CA GLU A 213 2.59 -21.48 13.36
C GLU A 213 1.16 -21.28 12.89
N ILE A 214 0.70 -20.03 12.73
CA ILE A 214 -0.64 -19.72 12.18
C ILE A 214 -0.78 -20.27 10.76
N LYS A 215 0.25 -20.12 9.92
CA LYS A 215 0.24 -20.63 8.53
C LYS A 215 0.14 -22.16 8.44
N GLN A 216 0.61 -22.88 9.46
CA GLN A 216 0.58 -24.34 9.52
C GLN A 216 -0.58 -24.90 10.35
N ALA A 217 -1.43 -24.04 10.90
CA ALA A 217 -2.55 -24.45 11.73
C ALA A 217 -3.73 -24.96 10.90
N ASP A 218 -4.45 -25.95 11.43
CA ASP A 218 -5.74 -26.38 10.89
C ASP A 218 -6.88 -25.49 11.40
N ALA A 219 -6.75 -24.96 12.61
CA ALA A 219 -7.70 -24.02 13.22
C ALA A 219 -6.99 -23.01 14.13
N VAL A 220 -7.58 -21.82 14.22
CA VAL A 220 -7.16 -20.72 15.09
C VAL A 220 -8.35 -20.31 15.95
N VAL A 221 -8.20 -20.44 17.27
CA VAL A 221 -9.21 -20.03 18.25
C VAL A 221 -8.83 -18.66 18.80
N ILE A 222 -9.75 -17.70 18.74
CA ILE A 222 -9.48 -16.29 19.00
C ILE A 222 -10.26 -15.84 20.23
N LEU A 223 -9.57 -15.48 21.31
CA LEU A 223 -10.18 -15.06 22.57
C LEU A 223 -10.41 -13.53 22.60
N LEU A 224 -11.67 -13.13 22.55
CA LEU A 224 -12.14 -11.74 22.41
C LEU A 224 -12.80 -11.23 23.70
N SER A 225 -12.03 -10.57 24.57
CA SER A 225 -12.52 -9.87 25.76
C SER A 225 -12.56 -8.35 25.54
N SER A 226 -13.22 -7.61 26.44
CA SER A 226 -13.24 -6.13 26.41
C SER A 226 -11.85 -5.50 26.39
N THR A 227 -10.83 -6.22 26.84
CA THR A 227 -9.43 -5.75 26.80
C THR A 227 -8.65 -6.28 25.60
N SER A 228 -9.00 -7.45 25.05
CA SER A 228 -8.25 -8.08 23.98
C SER A 228 -8.58 -7.49 22.61
N VAL A 229 -9.82 -7.01 22.41
CA VAL A 229 -10.27 -6.40 21.14
C VAL A 229 -9.51 -5.12 20.75
N TYR A 230 -8.89 -4.43 21.71
CA TYR A 230 -8.07 -3.23 21.48
C TYR A 230 -6.55 -3.54 21.46
N SER A 231 -6.15 -4.81 21.42
CA SER A 231 -4.74 -5.20 21.43
C SER A 231 -4.19 -5.23 20.00
N GLU A 232 -3.25 -4.34 19.68
CA GLU A 232 -2.58 -4.31 18.38
C GLU A 232 -1.98 -5.68 17.99
N MET A 233 -1.37 -6.37 18.96
CA MET A 233 -0.79 -7.70 18.74
C MET A 233 -1.85 -8.74 18.36
N LEU A 234 -3.03 -8.69 18.98
CA LEU A 234 -4.11 -9.63 18.67
C LEU A 234 -4.70 -9.33 17.29
N ALA A 235 -4.89 -8.04 16.96
CA ALA A 235 -5.35 -7.62 15.64
C ALA A 235 -4.40 -8.09 14.52
N TYR A 236 -3.08 -7.99 14.75
CA TYR A 236 -2.07 -8.51 13.84
C TYR A 236 -2.21 -10.02 13.62
N GLU A 237 -2.26 -10.81 14.69
CA GLU A 237 -2.36 -12.28 14.60
C GLU A 237 -3.66 -12.73 13.91
N VAL A 238 -4.78 -12.06 14.21
CA VAL A 238 -6.07 -12.30 13.55
C VAL A 238 -5.98 -11.99 12.05
N ASN A 239 -5.32 -10.89 11.67
CA ASN A 239 -5.13 -10.55 10.26
C ASN A 239 -4.27 -11.60 9.53
N VAL A 240 -3.18 -12.08 10.14
CA VAL A 240 -2.35 -13.16 9.55
C VAL A 240 -3.18 -14.44 9.38
N ALA A 241 -3.99 -14.81 10.37
CA ALA A 241 -4.84 -15.98 10.31
C ALA A 241 -5.92 -15.84 9.22
N TYR A 242 -6.54 -14.66 9.10
CA TYR A 242 -7.53 -14.36 8.07
C TYR A 242 -6.94 -14.40 6.66
N GLN A 243 -5.82 -13.74 6.41
CA GLN A 243 -5.15 -13.78 5.10
C GLN A 243 -4.79 -15.21 4.71
N THR A 244 -4.20 -15.96 5.64
CA THR A 244 -3.87 -17.38 5.44
C THR A 244 -5.12 -18.20 5.09
N ALA A 245 -6.23 -18.02 5.82
CA ALA A 245 -7.49 -18.71 5.56
C ALA A 245 -8.05 -18.40 4.17
N GLN A 246 -7.89 -17.18 3.68
CA GLN A 246 -8.34 -16.80 2.35
C GLN A 246 -7.49 -17.45 1.25
N GLU A 247 -6.17 -17.49 1.44
CA GLU A 247 -5.20 -18.11 0.52
C GLU A 247 -5.34 -19.63 0.47
N ASN A 248 -5.55 -20.29 1.62
CA ASN A 248 -5.50 -21.74 1.76
C ASN A 248 -6.89 -22.39 1.90
N THR A 249 -7.81 -22.08 0.99
CA THR A 249 -9.13 -22.75 0.89
C THR A 249 -9.93 -22.80 2.21
N GLY A 250 -9.78 -21.80 3.09
CA GLY A 250 -10.46 -21.71 4.38
C GLY A 250 -9.68 -22.24 5.59
N LYS A 251 -8.38 -22.53 5.47
CA LYS A 251 -7.50 -22.94 6.58
C LYS A 251 -6.43 -21.88 6.92
N PRO A 252 -6.18 -21.57 8.21
CA PRO A 252 -6.81 -22.16 9.37
C PRO A 252 -8.26 -21.73 9.53
N ARG A 253 -9.10 -22.62 10.07
CA ARG A 253 -10.46 -22.28 10.46
C ARG A 253 -10.44 -21.28 11.61
N LEU A 254 -11.05 -20.12 11.41
CA LEU A 254 -11.14 -19.08 12.45
C LEU A 254 -12.34 -19.34 13.36
N LEU A 255 -12.09 -19.41 14.67
CA LEU A 255 -13.09 -19.74 15.70
C LEU A 255 -13.07 -18.65 16.79
N PRO A 256 -13.83 -17.55 16.62
CA PRO A 256 -13.89 -16.49 17.63
C PRO A 256 -14.70 -16.93 18.86
N ILE A 257 -14.16 -16.68 20.04
CA ILE A 257 -14.81 -16.85 21.34
C ILE A 257 -14.83 -15.51 22.05
N ARG A 258 -16.02 -14.97 22.30
CA ARG A 258 -16.20 -13.74 23.07
C ARG A 258 -16.26 -14.06 24.56
N ILE A 259 -15.49 -13.32 25.35
CA ILE A 259 -15.29 -13.52 26.79
C ILE A 259 -15.96 -12.35 27.52
N ASN A 260 -17.16 -12.57 28.04
CA ASN A 260 -17.96 -11.58 28.75
C ASN A 260 -18.00 -10.22 28.01
N PHE A 261 -18.12 -10.27 26.68
CA PHE A 261 -18.02 -9.15 25.76
C PHE A 261 -19.06 -9.32 24.64
N GLU A 262 -20.10 -8.51 24.63
CA GLU A 262 -21.20 -8.60 23.65
C GLU A 262 -21.27 -7.37 22.72
N GLU A 263 -20.43 -6.36 22.97
CA GLU A 263 -20.38 -5.13 22.17
C GLU A 263 -19.87 -5.38 20.72
N PRO A 264 -20.10 -4.44 19.79
CA PRO A 264 -19.51 -4.50 18.45
C PRO A 264 -17.99 -4.58 18.52
N LEU A 265 -17.39 -5.37 17.62
CA LEU A 265 -15.94 -5.40 17.50
C LEU A 265 -15.43 -4.06 16.94
N PRO A 266 -14.24 -3.59 17.36
CA PRO A 266 -13.55 -2.48 16.69
C PRO A 266 -13.41 -2.75 15.19
N GLN A 267 -13.40 -1.70 14.38
CA GLN A 267 -13.45 -1.76 12.91
C GLN A 267 -12.45 -2.76 12.32
N ASP A 268 -11.21 -2.75 12.80
CA ASP A 268 -10.14 -3.64 12.34
C ASP A 268 -10.47 -5.13 12.52
N LEU A 269 -11.09 -5.51 13.65
CA LEU A 269 -11.50 -6.88 13.92
C LEU A 269 -12.87 -7.22 13.31
N SER A 270 -13.76 -6.23 13.20
CA SER A 270 -15.09 -6.41 12.60
C SER A 270 -14.98 -6.79 11.12
N ASN A 271 -14.06 -6.16 10.38
CA ASN A 271 -13.81 -6.48 8.98
C ASN A 271 -13.32 -7.93 8.78
N LEU A 272 -12.58 -8.47 9.74
CA LEU A 272 -11.95 -9.79 9.66
C LEU A 272 -12.86 -10.91 10.21
N LEU A 273 -13.54 -10.65 11.33
CA LEU A 273 -14.27 -11.65 12.12
C LEU A 273 -15.78 -11.41 12.19
N GLY A 274 -16.28 -10.23 11.82
CA GLY A 274 -17.66 -9.79 12.07
C GLY A 274 -18.72 -10.67 11.41
N ASN A 275 -18.36 -11.42 10.36
CA ASN A 275 -19.26 -12.32 9.64
C ASN A 275 -19.13 -13.81 10.07
N LEU A 276 -18.30 -14.10 11.07
CA LEU A 276 -18.15 -15.44 11.62
C LEU A 276 -19.11 -15.64 12.80
N GLN A 277 -19.69 -16.85 12.90
CA GLN A 277 -20.32 -17.26 14.16
C GLN A 277 -19.27 -17.30 15.26
N TYR A 278 -19.60 -16.72 16.41
CA TYR A 278 -18.76 -16.74 17.61
C TYR A 278 -19.45 -17.55 18.71
N ALA A 279 -18.63 -18.16 19.58
CA ALA A 279 -19.12 -18.69 20.84
C ALA A 279 -19.01 -17.61 21.93
N LEU A 280 -19.92 -17.61 22.89
CA LEU A 280 -19.93 -16.65 24.01
C LEU A 280 -19.68 -17.40 25.33
N TRP A 281 -18.68 -16.95 26.07
CA TRP A 281 -18.36 -17.44 27.41
C TRP A 281 -18.56 -16.31 28.41
N ARG A 282 -19.45 -16.49 29.39
CA ARG A 282 -19.75 -15.49 30.43
C ARG A 282 -19.16 -15.88 31.77
N SER A 283 -19.18 -17.17 32.09
CA SER A 283 -18.74 -17.68 33.39
C SER A 283 -18.28 -19.14 33.30
N PRO A 284 -17.66 -19.70 34.35
CA PRO A 284 -17.26 -21.11 34.38
C PRO A 284 -18.40 -22.11 34.15
N ASP A 285 -19.67 -21.72 34.32
CA ASP A 285 -20.82 -22.56 33.98
C ASP A 285 -20.91 -22.86 32.47
N ASP A 286 -20.27 -22.04 31.63
CA ASP A 286 -20.20 -22.20 30.17
C ASP A 286 -19.04 -23.09 29.71
N ASP A 287 -18.19 -23.57 30.62
CA ASP A 287 -16.97 -24.34 30.29
C ASP A 287 -17.27 -25.60 29.46
N VAL A 288 -18.20 -26.43 29.93
CA VAL A 288 -18.56 -27.70 29.27
C VAL A 288 -19.28 -27.48 27.93
N PRO A 289 -20.31 -26.63 27.83
CA PRO A 289 -20.95 -26.31 26.55
C PRO A 289 -19.97 -25.78 25.50
N LEU A 290 -19.09 -24.85 25.90
CA LEU A 290 -18.12 -24.22 25.00
C LEU A 290 -17.10 -25.23 24.45
N VAL A 291 -16.54 -26.08 25.32
CA VAL A 291 -15.56 -27.09 24.90
C VAL A 291 -16.19 -28.09 23.93
N ASN A 292 -17.43 -28.53 24.19
CA ASN A 292 -18.13 -29.45 23.31
C ASN A 292 -18.42 -28.82 21.93
N GLU A 293 -18.89 -27.58 21.90
CA GLU A 293 -19.12 -26.85 20.65
C GLU A 293 -17.82 -26.67 19.86
N LEU A 294 -16.73 -26.32 20.55
CA LEU A 294 -15.42 -26.14 19.91
C LEU A 294 -14.91 -27.44 19.29
N LEU A 295 -15.00 -28.56 20.02
CA LEU A 295 -14.58 -29.87 19.54
C LEU A 295 -15.42 -30.33 18.34
N GLU A 296 -16.73 -30.10 18.36
CA GLU A 296 -17.62 -30.40 17.24
C GLU A 296 -17.26 -29.58 16.00
N LYS A 297 -17.01 -28.27 16.17
CA LYS A 297 -16.62 -27.39 15.07
C LYS A 297 -15.28 -27.83 14.48
N LEU A 298 -14.31 -28.28 15.28
CA LEU A 298 -12.99 -28.71 14.78
C LEU A 298 -13.05 -29.95 13.86
N ILE A 299 -14.03 -30.84 14.05
CA ILE A 299 -14.20 -32.06 13.23
C ILE A 299 -15.25 -31.91 12.11
N SER A 300 -16.10 -30.89 12.18
CA SER A 300 -17.11 -30.63 11.15
C SER A 300 -16.47 -30.25 9.80
N PRO A 301 -16.96 -30.78 8.65
CA PRO A 301 -16.47 -30.37 7.34
C PRO A 301 -16.65 -28.86 7.16
N LEU A 302 -15.66 -28.21 6.53
CA LEU A 302 -15.75 -26.78 6.22
C LEU A 302 -17.03 -26.55 5.40
N PRO A 303 -17.88 -25.57 5.77
CA PRO A 303 -19.03 -25.23 4.95
C PRO A 303 -18.51 -24.84 3.55
N PRO A 304 -19.16 -25.29 2.47
CA PRO A 304 -18.75 -24.93 1.12
C PRO A 304 -18.77 -23.40 0.99
N LYS A 305 -17.69 -22.81 0.42
CA LYS A 305 -17.64 -21.37 0.09
C LYS A 305 -18.86 -21.07 -0.79
N LYS A 306 -19.87 -20.40 -0.23
CA LYS A 306 -21.12 -20.14 -0.96
C LYS A 306 -20.92 -19.23 -2.17
N TYR A 307 -19.89 -18.36 -2.17
CA TYR A 307 -19.52 -17.53 -3.31
C TYR A 307 -18.01 -17.22 -3.27
N GLU A 308 -17.28 -17.48 -4.35
CA GLU A 308 -15.95 -16.88 -4.59
C GLU A 308 -16.16 -15.42 -4.98
N LEU A 309 -16.29 -14.54 -3.97
CA LEU A 309 -16.34 -13.10 -4.18
C LEU A 309 -14.89 -12.57 -4.22
N GLU A 310 -14.57 -11.81 -5.26
CA GLU A 310 -13.28 -11.16 -5.41
C GLU A 310 -13.29 -9.78 -4.76
N MET A 311 -12.13 -9.31 -4.29
CA MET A 311 -11.98 -7.91 -3.88
C MET A 311 -12.34 -6.97 -5.03
N VAL A 312 -13.11 -5.93 -4.71
CA VAL A 312 -13.50 -4.89 -5.67
C VAL A 312 -12.47 -3.76 -5.60
N GLY A 313 -11.71 -3.58 -6.68
CA GLY A 313 -10.68 -2.55 -6.78
C GLY A 313 -9.50 -3.03 -7.62
N GLY A 314 -8.76 -2.09 -8.21
CA GLY A 314 -7.62 -2.41 -9.08
C GLY A 314 -7.99 -3.13 -10.37
N ALA A 315 -6.97 -3.75 -10.99
CA ALA A 315 -7.15 -4.53 -12.21
C ALA A 315 -7.82 -5.87 -11.91
N ILE A 316 -8.77 -6.27 -12.76
CA ILE A 316 -9.46 -7.55 -12.63
C ILE A 316 -8.53 -8.67 -13.12
N PRO A 317 -8.31 -9.75 -12.34
CA PRO A 317 -7.51 -10.90 -12.75
C PRO A 317 -7.91 -11.45 -14.12
N LEU A 318 -6.97 -12.02 -14.86
CA LEU A 318 -7.17 -12.47 -16.24
C LEU A 318 -8.22 -13.60 -16.33
N ASP A 319 -8.22 -14.48 -15.35
CA ASP A 319 -9.11 -15.63 -15.19
C ASP A 319 -10.42 -15.32 -14.45
N SER A 320 -10.61 -14.07 -14.00
CA SER A 320 -11.81 -13.67 -13.27
C SER A 320 -13.08 -13.85 -14.11
N LYS A 321 -14.03 -14.60 -13.55
CA LYS A 321 -15.38 -14.73 -14.10
C LYS A 321 -16.19 -13.43 -14.05
N PHE A 322 -15.76 -12.42 -13.28
CA PHE A 322 -16.48 -11.16 -13.12
C PHE A 322 -16.06 -10.09 -14.14
N TYR A 323 -15.17 -10.43 -15.08
CA TYR A 323 -14.87 -9.55 -16.20
C TYR A 323 -15.92 -9.63 -17.29
N VAL A 324 -16.54 -8.49 -17.60
CA VAL A 324 -17.46 -8.32 -18.73
C VAL A 324 -16.67 -7.82 -19.93
N LYS A 325 -16.58 -8.64 -20.97
CA LYS A 325 -15.93 -8.28 -22.23
C LYS A 325 -16.79 -7.25 -22.97
N ARG A 326 -16.17 -6.17 -23.44
CA ARG A 326 -16.81 -5.09 -24.20
C ARG A 326 -16.34 -5.11 -25.66
N GLN A 327 -16.98 -4.32 -26.51
CA GLN A 327 -16.57 -4.19 -27.93
C GLN A 327 -15.11 -3.73 -28.04
N VAL A 328 -14.72 -2.75 -27.21
CA VAL A 328 -13.37 -2.19 -27.16
C VAL A 328 -12.27 -3.23 -26.87
N ASP A 329 -12.60 -4.35 -26.24
CA ASP A 329 -11.67 -5.47 -26.06
C ASP A 329 -11.22 -6.07 -27.40
N GLY A 330 -12.17 -6.31 -28.31
CA GLY A 330 -11.89 -6.82 -29.64
C GLY A 330 -11.17 -5.78 -30.51
N ASP A 331 -11.55 -4.52 -30.37
CA ASP A 331 -10.91 -3.41 -31.09
C ASP A 331 -9.45 -3.23 -30.63
N PHE A 332 -9.18 -3.37 -29.33
CA PHE A 332 -7.82 -3.32 -28.79
C PHE A 332 -6.95 -4.47 -29.27
N GLN A 333 -7.48 -5.69 -29.25
CA GLN A 333 -6.79 -6.85 -29.81
C GLN A 333 -6.48 -6.63 -31.30
N THR A 334 -7.45 -6.16 -32.08
CA THR A 334 -7.28 -5.88 -33.51
C THR A 334 -6.19 -4.83 -33.75
N ALA A 335 -6.11 -3.79 -32.93
CA ALA A 335 -5.08 -2.75 -33.03
C ALA A 335 -3.67 -3.30 -32.74
N ILE A 336 -3.54 -4.18 -31.74
CA ILE A 336 -2.29 -4.87 -31.43
C ILE A 336 -1.87 -5.80 -32.59
N GLU A 337 -2.81 -6.58 -33.14
CA GLU A 337 -2.54 -7.50 -34.26
C GLU A 337 -2.09 -6.75 -35.53
N ARG A 338 -2.71 -5.59 -35.82
CA ARG A 338 -2.28 -4.67 -36.89
C ARG A 338 -0.94 -3.99 -36.61
N ARG A 339 -0.44 -4.10 -35.37
CA ARG A 339 0.74 -3.42 -34.85
C ARG A 339 0.62 -1.92 -35.03
N ASP A 340 -0.53 -1.33 -34.72
CA ASP A 340 -0.67 0.12 -34.76
C ASP A 340 0.44 0.78 -33.94
N THR A 341 1.03 1.89 -34.39
CA THR A 341 2.20 2.45 -33.70
C THR A 341 1.84 3.02 -32.33
N ILE A 342 0.68 3.66 -32.23
CA ILE A 342 0.15 4.23 -30.99
C ILE A 342 -1.31 3.79 -30.86
N VAL A 343 -1.65 3.23 -29.69
CA VAL A 343 -3.01 2.84 -29.31
C VAL A 343 -3.37 3.57 -28.02
N LEU A 344 -4.44 4.36 -28.05
CA LEU A 344 -4.83 5.26 -26.99
C LEU A 344 -6.05 4.68 -26.27
N LEU A 345 -5.89 4.24 -25.02
CA LEU A 345 -6.96 3.74 -24.17
C LEU A 345 -7.49 4.86 -23.27
N LYS A 346 -8.54 5.54 -23.74
CA LYS A 346 -9.17 6.66 -23.05
C LYS A 346 -10.34 6.17 -22.20
N GLY A 347 -10.53 6.75 -21.02
CA GLY A 347 -11.77 6.58 -20.26
C GLY A 347 -11.65 7.05 -18.82
N ALA A 348 -12.76 7.43 -18.19
CA ALA A 348 -12.75 7.96 -16.83
C ALA A 348 -12.07 7.03 -15.80
N ARG A 349 -11.74 7.55 -14.60
CA ARG A 349 -11.19 6.69 -13.54
C ARG A 349 -12.14 5.53 -13.21
N GLN A 350 -11.55 4.36 -12.91
CA GLN A 350 -12.24 3.12 -12.51
C GLN A 350 -13.22 2.51 -13.55
N VAL A 351 -13.12 2.86 -14.84
CA VAL A 351 -13.88 2.19 -15.92
C VAL A 351 -13.23 0.87 -16.41
N GLY A 352 -12.13 0.45 -15.79
CA GLY A 352 -11.45 -0.81 -16.13
C GLY A 352 -10.41 -0.69 -17.25
N LYS A 353 -9.76 0.47 -17.42
CA LYS A 353 -8.65 0.66 -18.37
C LYS A 353 -7.50 -0.32 -18.12
N THR A 354 -6.99 -0.38 -16.88
CA THR A 354 -5.94 -1.33 -16.50
C THR A 354 -6.35 -2.78 -16.72
N SER A 355 -7.63 -3.13 -16.48
CA SER A 355 -8.15 -4.47 -16.74
C SER A 355 -8.18 -4.83 -18.23
N LEU A 356 -8.49 -3.86 -19.11
CA LEU A 356 -8.39 -4.04 -20.56
C LEU A 356 -6.93 -4.16 -20.99
N LEU A 357 -6.07 -3.28 -20.48
CA LEU A 357 -4.65 -3.25 -20.77
C LEU A 357 -3.99 -4.60 -20.43
N ALA A 358 -4.22 -5.11 -19.21
CA ALA A 358 -3.69 -6.40 -18.76
C ALA A 358 -4.06 -7.56 -19.70
N ARG A 359 -5.31 -7.59 -20.20
CA ARG A 359 -5.79 -8.61 -21.14
C ARG A 359 -5.13 -8.48 -22.51
N GLY A 360 -5.09 -7.28 -23.07
CA GLY A 360 -4.43 -7.07 -24.36
C GLY A 360 -2.92 -7.39 -24.29
N LEU A 361 -2.27 -7.07 -23.18
CA LEU A 361 -0.88 -7.45 -22.93
C LEU A 361 -0.72 -8.98 -22.87
N GLN A 362 -1.65 -9.69 -22.22
CA GLN A 362 -1.62 -11.15 -22.19
C GLN A 362 -1.79 -11.74 -23.60
N THR A 363 -2.77 -11.27 -24.37
CA THR A 363 -2.96 -11.69 -25.76
C THR A 363 -1.71 -11.43 -26.61
N ALA A 364 -1.06 -10.29 -26.42
CA ALA A 364 0.19 -9.96 -27.12
C ALA A 364 1.33 -10.92 -26.78
N ARG A 365 1.48 -11.30 -25.50
CA ARG A 365 2.47 -12.32 -25.08
C ARG A 365 2.18 -13.67 -25.74
N GLU A 366 0.92 -14.09 -25.75
CA GLU A 366 0.49 -15.34 -26.39
C GLU A 366 0.72 -15.33 -27.91
N ALA A 367 0.65 -14.16 -28.54
CA ALA A 367 0.99 -13.94 -29.95
C ALA A 367 2.51 -13.87 -30.23
N GLY A 368 3.36 -14.04 -29.21
CA GLY A 368 4.82 -13.99 -29.33
C GLY A 368 5.38 -12.58 -29.52
N MET A 369 4.73 -11.56 -28.96
CA MET A 369 5.29 -10.22 -28.85
C MET A 369 6.07 -10.06 -27.54
N GLN A 370 7.14 -9.26 -27.56
CA GLN A 370 7.78 -8.78 -26.36
C GLN A 370 6.88 -7.71 -25.72
N VAL A 371 6.57 -7.83 -24.43
CA VAL A 371 5.62 -6.94 -23.75
C VAL A 371 6.28 -6.25 -22.55
N LEU A 372 6.18 -4.93 -22.52
CA LEU A 372 6.62 -4.08 -21.40
C LEU A 372 5.42 -3.34 -20.83
N LEU A 373 5.38 -3.20 -19.51
CA LEU A 373 4.35 -2.41 -18.82
C LEU A 373 5.02 -1.42 -17.86
N THR A 374 4.63 -0.16 -17.99
CA THR A 374 5.05 0.89 -17.08
C THR A 374 3.84 1.54 -16.47
N ASP A 375 3.67 1.37 -15.16
CA ASP A 375 2.67 2.09 -14.37
C ASP A 375 3.31 3.34 -13.79
N PHE A 376 2.90 4.51 -14.27
CA PHE A 376 3.46 5.76 -13.78
C PHE A 376 3.09 6.06 -12.34
N GLN A 377 2.10 5.42 -11.71
CA GLN A 377 1.85 5.57 -10.26
C GLN A 377 3.00 5.03 -9.39
N LYS A 378 3.88 4.17 -9.93
CA LYS A 378 5.04 3.66 -9.20
C LYS A 378 6.17 4.68 -9.04
N LEU A 379 6.17 5.73 -9.85
CA LEU A 379 7.21 6.77 -9.76
C LEU A 379 7.08 7.54 -8.44
N ILE A 380 8.17 8.10 -7.94
CA ILE A 380 8.14 9.03 -6.80
C ILE A 380 8.36 10.46 -7.28
N ASP A 381 8.07 11.45 -6.44
CA ASP A 381 8.18 12.86 -6.82
C ASP A 381 9.59 13.26 -7.27
N ALA A 382 10.64 12.64 -6.71
CA ALA A 382 12.02 12.85 -7.14
C ALA A 382 12.27 12.41 -8.61
N GLN A 383 11.64 11.33 -9.04
CA GLN A 383 11.72 10.84 -10.43
C GLN A 383 10.83 11.66 -11.37
N LEU A 384 9.84 12.38 -10.84
CA LEU A 384 8.97 13.30 -11.59
C LEU A 384 9.42 14.76 -11.50
N GLN A 385 10.61 15.00 -10.96
CA GLN A 385 11.12 16.35 -10.75
C GLN A 385 11.57 17.00 -12.06
N ASN A 386 12.21 16.27 -12.96
CA ASN A 386 12.67 16.79 -14.25
C ASN A 386 12.77 15.68 -15.31
N LEU A 387 13.01 16.08 -16.56
CA LEU A 387 13.03 15.18 -17.71
C LEU A 387 14.14 14.11 -17.63
N GLU A 388 15.28 14.43 -17.03
CA GLU A 388 16.41 13.51 -16.88
C GLU A 388 16.11 12.43 -15.84
N THR A 389 15.70 12.80 -14.64
CA THR A 389 15.35 11.83 -13.58
C THR A 389 14.19 10.94 -14.01
N PHE A 390 13.24 11.50 -14.75
CA PHE A 390 12.15 10.74 -15.35
C PHE A 390 12.65 9.69 -16.34
N PHE A 391 13.42 10.09 -17.37
CA PHE A 391 13.86 9.14 -18.39
C PHE A 391 14.86 8.10 -17.88
N LEU A 392 15.69 8.44 -16.90
CA LEU A 392 16.53 7.45 -16.21
C LEU A 392 15.65 6.41 -15.52
N ALA A 393 14.67 6.84 -14.72
CA ALA A 393 13.76 5.92 -14.03
C ALA A 393 12.96 5.03 -15.00
N ILE A 394 12.41 5.61 -16.07
CA ILE A 394 11.72 4.81 -17.09
C ILE A 394 12.67 3.83 -17.77
N GLY A 395 13.88 4.26 -18.12
CA GLY A 395 14.86 3.41 -18.78
C GLY A 395 15.31 2.24 -17.90
N GLU A 396 15.50 2.45 -16.59
CA GLU A 396 15.78 1.40 -15.60
C GLU A 396 14.62 0.40 -15.53
N MET A 397 13.38 0.89 -15.37
CA MET A 397 12.20 0.02 -15.30
C MET A 397 12.02 -0.85 -16.55
N LEU A 398 12.42 -0.34 -17.72
CA LEU A 398 12.39 -1.11 -18.97
C LEU A 398 13.57 -2.09 -19.08
N ALA A 399 14.76 -1.69 -18.61
CA ALA A 399 15.94 -2.55 -18.55
C ALA A 399 15.68 -3.77 -17.66
N ASP A 400 15.13 -3.55 -16.45
CA ASP A 400 14.80 -4.58 -15.48
C ASP A 400 13.78 -5.59 -16.05
N GLN A 401 12.76 -5.10 -16.76
CA GLN A 401 11.74 -5.98 -17.38
C GLN A 401 12.29 -6.83 -18.52
N LEU A 402 13.36 -6.37 -19.16
CA LEU A 402 14.03 -7.05 -20.27
C LEU A 402 15.25 -7.85 -19.83
N ASP A 403 15.61 -7.81 -18.53
CA ASP A 403 16.82 -8.39 -17.97
C ASP A 403 18.09 -7.94 -18.73
N LEU A 404 18.21 -6.63 -18.98
CA LEU A 404 19.35 -6.06 -19.70
C LEU A 404 20.55 -5.80 -18.78
N GLU A 405 21.75 -6.14 -19.25
CA GLU A 405 23.00 -5.81 -18.55
C GLU A 405 23.41 -4.33 -18.68
N VAL A 406 22.88 -3.63 -19.68
CA VAL A 406 23.23 -2.24 -19.98
C VAL A 406 22.08 -1.35 -19.58
N TYR A 407 22.31 -0.50 -18.59
CA TYR A 407 21.32 0.43 -18.06
C TYR A 407 21.47 1.82 -18.69
N PRO A 408 20.45 2.71 -18.57
CA PRO A 408 20.51 4.05 -19.13
C PRO A 408 21.73 4.85 -18.66
N GLN A 409 22.13 4.71 -17.40
CA GLN A 409 23.26 5.42 -16.80
C GLN A 409 24.58 5.10 -17.52
N ASP A 410 24.78 3.87 -17.97
CA ASP A 410 26.01 3.42 -18.63
C ASP A 410 26.22 4.10 -19.98
N LYS A 411 25.14 4.53 -20.62
CA LYS A 411 25.13 5.17 -21.95
C LYS A 411 24.81 6.66 -21.89
N TRP A 412 24.42 7.18 -20.73
CA TRP A 412 23.97 8.56 -20.56
C TRP A 412 25.12 9.53 -20.80
N ARG A 413 24.91 10.53 -21.66
CA ARG A 413 25.90 11.57 -21.95
C ARG A 413 25.46 12.91 -21.33
N PRO A 414 26.23 13.49 -20.39
CA PRO A 414 25.84 14.73 -19.69
C PRO A 414 25.57 15.93 -20.61
N HIS A 415 26.24 16.01 -21.76
CA HIS A 415 26.09 17.12 -22.71
C HIS A 415 24.98 16.90 -23.75
N ARG A 416 24.27 15.77 -23.70
CA ARG A 416 23.16 15.46 -24.61
C ARG A 416 21.84 15.74 -23.89
N ALA A 417 20.89 16.33 -24.61
CA ALA A 417 19.55 16.56 -24.08
C ALA A 417 18.92 15.23 -23.59
N PRO A 418 18.19 15.23 -22.45
CA PRO A 418 17.66 14.01 -21.85
C PRO A 418 16.79 13.16 -22.79
N ASN A 419 15.92 13.81 -23.59
CA ASN A 419 15.10 13.14 -24.60
C ASN A 419 15.94 12.40 -25.65
N MET A 420 17.06 12.97 -26.09
CA MET A 420 17.97 12.34 -27.05
C MET A 420 18.80 11.22 -26.40
N ASN A 421 19.15 11.35 -25.12
CA ASN A 421 19.80 10.25 -24.40
C ASN A 421 18.86 9.05 -24.31
N PHE A 422 17.62 9.27 -23.88
CA PHE A 422 16.62 8.21 -23.79
C PHE A 422 16.26 7.61 -25.14
N ASP A 423 16.03 8.42 -26.18
CA ASP A 423 15.80 7.96 -27.54
C ASP A 423 16.93 7.04 -28.04
N HIS A 424 18.18 7.44 -27.81
CA HIS A 424 19.36 6.68 -28.22
C HIS A 424 19.46 5.35 -27.48
N TYR A 425 19.26 5.36 -26.16
CA TYR A 425 19.22 4.15 -25.34
C TYR A 425 18.10 3.21 -25.78
N PHE A 426 16.86 3.72 -25.86
CA PHE A 426 15.68 2.94 -26.23
C PHE A 426 15.82 2.32 -27.64
N ARG A 427 16.31 3.08 -28.62
CA ARG A 427 16.48 2.55 -29.98
C ARG A 427 17.59 1.50 -30.07
N ARG A 428 18.73 1.72 -29.42
CA ARG A 428 19.92 0.88 -29.61
C ARG A 428 20.01 -0.31 -28.67
N GLU A 429 19.63 -0.11 -27.42
CA GLU A 429 19.76 -1.14 -26.39
C GLU A 429 18.47 -1.96 -26.25
N ILE A 430 17.31 -1.37 -26.53
CA ILE A 430 16.01 -2.06 -26.47
C ILE A 430 15.56 -2.50 -27.88
N LEU A 431 15.14 -1.57 -28.75
CA LEU A 431 14.50 -1.93 -30.01
C LEU A 431 15.42 -2.70 -30.97
N ALA A 432 16.65 -2.25 -31.17
CA ALA A 432 17.58 -2.89 -32.11
C ALA A 432 18.05 -4.29 -31.67
N LYS A 433 17.93 -4.61 -30.38
CA LYS A 433 18.30 -5.92 -29.83
C LYS A 433 17.09 -6.85 -29.66
N THR A 434 15.87 -6.33 -29.79
CA THR A 434 14.66 -7.15 -29.74
C THR A 434 14.41 -7.76 -31.11
N GLN A 435 14.24 -9.09 -31.17
CA GLN A 435 13.94 -9.79 -32.44
C GLN A 435 12.43 -9.86 -32.73
N GLN A 436 11.61 -9.77 -31.68
CA GLN A 436 10.16 -9.83 -31.74
C GLN A 436 9.55 -8.41 -31.73
N PRO A 437 8.33 -8.22 -32.26
CA PRO A 437 7.61 -6.95 -32.09
C PRO A 437 7.48 -6.60 -30.61
N LEU A 438 7.69 -5.33 -30.27
CA LEU A 438 7.63 -4.82 -28.92
C LEU A 438 6.34 -4.04 -28.70
N LEU A 439 5.52 -4.49 -27.75
CA LEU A 439 4.40 -3.73 -27.20
C LEU A 439 4.84 -3.10 -25.89
N TRP A 440 4.93 -1.77 -25.85
CA TRP A 440 5.11 -1.02 -24.61
C TRP A 440 3.79 -0.41 -24.17
N ALA A 441 3.28 -0.87 -23.02
CA ALA A 441 2.11 -0.32 -22.36
C ALA A 441 2.51 0.69 -21.28
N VAL A 442 1.87 1.85 -21.31
CA VAL A 442 1.98 2.92 -20.31
C VAL A 442 0.63 3.08 -19.63
N ASP A 443 0.54 2.76 -18.35
CA ASP A 443 -0.65 2.96 -17.52
C ASP A 443 -0.54 4.23 -16.67
N GLU A 444 -1.69 4.81 -16.36
CA GLU A 444 -1.84 6.07 -15.60
C GLU A 444 -0.97 7.20 -16.16
N ALA A 445 -0.95 7.33 -17.50
CA ALA A 445 -0.21 8.38 -18.21
C ALA A 445 -0.64 9.80 -17.77
N ASP A 446 -1.83 9.92 -17.18
CA ASP A 446 -2.34 11.15 -16.57
C ASP A 446 -1.39 11.79 -15.57
N ARG A 447 -0.56 10.98 -14.90
CA ARG A 447 0.39 11.47 -13.91
C ARG A 447 1.41 12.44 -14.50
N LEU A 448 1.71 12.34 -15.80
CA LEU A 448 2.63 13.28 -16.44
C LEU A 448 1.98 14.62 -16.76
N PHE A 449 0.67 14.73 -16.87
CA PHE A 449 0.05 15.98 -17.34
C PHE A 449 0.26 17.17 -16.41
N SER A 450 0.55 16.94 -15.12
CA SER A 450 0.94 17.99 -14.17
C SER A 450 2.44 18.31 -14.19
N CYS A 451 3.27 17.51 -14.86
CA CYS A 451 4.71 17.73 -14.96
C CYS A 451 5.01 18.78 -16.04
N HIS A 452 5.91 19.72 -15.72
CA HIS A 452 6.30 20.81 -16.62
C HIS A 452 7.03 20.34 -17.89
N PHE A 453 7.59 19.12 -17.88
CA PHE A 453 8.34 18.52 -18.99
C PHE A 453 7.52 17.49 -19.81
N SER A 454 6.22 17.39 -19.56
CA SER A 454 5.38 16.36 -20.18
C SER A 454 5.28 16.48 -21.69
N SER A 455 5.30 17.70 -22.22
CA SER A 455 5.34 17.99 -23.66
C SER A 455 6.51 17.29 -24.35
N GLU A 456 7.69 17.27 -23.73
CA GLU A 456 8.93 16.73 -24.27
C GLU A 456 8.88 15.19 -24.34
N VAL A 457 8.25 14.55 -23.35
CA VAL A 457 8.02 13.09 -23.33
C VAL A 457 7.07 12.71 -24.46
N PHE A 458 5.94 13.39 -24.55
CA PHE A 458 4.92 13.09 -25.56
C PHE A 458 5.40 13.41 -26.98
N SER A 459 6.20 14.46 -27.15
CA SER A 459 6.85 14.79 -28.44
C SER A 459 7.80 13.67 -28.89
N LEU A 460 8.49 13.00 -27.95
CA LEU A 460 9.35 11.86 -28.28
C LEU A 460 8.52 10.66 -28.77
N PHE A 461 7.39 10.35 -28.12
CA PHE A 461 6.49 9.29 -28.57
C PHE A 461 5.95 9.55 -29.99
N ARG A 462 5.57 10.81 -30.27
CA ARG A 462 5.18 11.23 -31.62
C ARG A 462 6.34 11.10 -32.63
N THR A 463 7.57 11.38 -32.21
CA THR A 463 8.74 11.23 -33.05
C THR A 463 8.93 9.77 -33.49
N TRP A 464 8.74 8.80 -32.60
CA TRP A 464 8.77 7.38 -32.96
C TRP A 464 7.64 6.97 -33.92
N HIS A 465 6.44 7.52 -33.72
CA HIS A 465 5.32 7.32 -34.63
C HIS A 465 5.65 7.80 -36.05
N ASN A 466 6.18 9.02 -36.18
CA ASN A 466 6.54 9.59 -37.48
C ASN A 466 7.72 8.85 -38.12
N ASP A 467 8.72 8.47 -37.32
CA ASP A 467 9.88 7.73 -37.81
C ASP A 467 9.49 6.37 -38.39
N ARG A 468 8.52 5.67 -37.78
CA ARG A 468 7.98 4.42 -38.35
C ARG A 468 7.35 4.61 -39.73
N ALA A 469 6.65 5.73 -39.95
CA ALA A 469 6.02 6.04 -41.23
C ALA A 469 7.04 6.45 -42.29
N LEU A 470 8.05 7.25 -41.92
CA LEU A 470 9.04 7.79 -42.84
C LEU A 470 10.22 6.85 -43.10
N ASN A 471 10.59 6.02 -42.12
CA ASN A 471 11.71 5.10 -42.15
C ASN A 471 11.27 3.68 -41.77
N PRO A 472 10.64 2.90 -42.68
CA PRO A 472 10.12 1.57 -42.35
C PRO A 472 11.17 0.55 -41.89
N LYS A 473 12.46 0.79 -42.18
CA LYS A 473 13.59 -0.04 -41.73
C LYS A 473 14.15 0.36 -40.36
N SER A 474 13.65 1.45 -39.77
CA SER A 474 14.04 1.88 -38.43
C SER A 474 13.61 0.84 -37.39
N PRO A 475 14.35 0.68 -36.26
CA PRO A 475 13.91 -0.12 -35.13
C PRO A 475 12.51 0.24 -34.63
N CYS A 476 12.06 1.50 -34.81
CA CYS A 476 10.72 1.94 -34.42
C CYS A 476 9.60 1.20 -35.17
N SER A 477 9.87 0.54 -36.31
CA SER A 477 8.88 -0.27 -37.04
C SER A 477 8.35 -1.47 -36.24
N GLN A 478 9.07 -1.89 -35.20
CA GLN A 478 8.69 -3.00 -34.33
C GLN A 478 7.93 -2.54 -33.08
N LEU A 479 7.81 -1.23 -32.84
CA LEU A 479 7.20 -0.67 -31.64
C LEU A 479 5.70 -0.41 -31.83
N THR A 480 4.91 -0.92 -30.90
CA THR A 480 3.54 -0.46 -30.60
C THR A 480 3.53 0.12 -29.18
N LEU A 481 2.99 1.33 -29.05
CA LEU A 481 2.84 2.02 -27.77
C LEU A 481 1.36 2.07 -27.39
N ALA A 482 0.97 1.39 -26.31
CA ALA A 482 -0.38 1.46 -25.75
C ALA A 482 -0.39 2.42 -24.55
N ILE A 483 -1.16 3.51 -24.62
CA ILE A 483 -1.18 4.55 -23.57
C ILE A 483 -2.58 4.59 -22.95
N ALA A 484 -2.70 4.26 -21.66
CA ALA A 484 -3.93 4.38 -20.90
C ALA A 484 -3.97 5.69 -20.11
N TYR A 485 -5.07 6.44 -20.29
CA TYR A 485 -5.27 7.74 -19.65
C TYR A 485 -6.75 8.05 -19.43
N ALA A 486 -7.03 8.91 -18.45
CA ALA A 486 -8.37 9.30 -18.04
C ALA A 486 -8.75 10.72 -18.46
N THR A 487 -7.78 11.62 -18.60
CA THR A 487 -8.07 13.04 -18.84
C THR A 487 -8.18 13.40 -20.30
N GLU A 488 -8.99 14.42 -20.56
CA GLU A 488 -9.01 15.07 -21.86
C GLU A 488 -7.70 15.80 -22.14
N THR A 489 -6.98 15.34 -23.15
CA THR A 489 -5.58 15.68 -23.38
C THR A 489 -5.33 17.13 -23.76
N TYR A 490 -6.31 17.83 -24.36
CA TYR A 490 -6.15 19.25 -24.76
C TYR A 490 -6.10 20.21 -23.56
N LEU A 491 -6.50 19.79 -22.35
CA LEU A 491 -6.39 20.64 -21.16
C LEU A 491 -4.93 20.83 -20.71
N PHE A 492 -4.05 19.87 -21.03
CA PHE A 492 -2.69 19.81 -20.48
C PHE A 492 -1.61 19.90 -21.55
N ILE A 493 -1.97 19.68 -22.81
CA ILE A 493 -1.03 19.68 -23.92
C ILE A 493 -1.02 21.07 -24.55
N LYS A 494 0.08 21.80 -24.30
CA LYS A 494 0.30 23.16 -24.82
C LYS A 494 0.36 23.22 -26.35
N ASP A 495 0.84 22.16 -27.00
CA ASP A 495 0.92 22.04 -28.46
C ASP A 495 0.32 20.71 -28.94
N GLU A 496 -0.94 20.76 -29.33
CA GLU A 496 -1.70 19.63 -29.86
C GLU A 496 -1.04 18.98 -31.09
N ASN A 497 -0.28 19.74 -31.89
CA ASN A 497 0.36 19.24 -33.10
C ASN A 497 1.64 18.44 -32.82
N GLN A 498 2.20 18.55 -31.61
CA GLN A 498 3.37 17.80 -31.17
C GLN A 498 3.02 16.58 -30.31
N SER A 499 1.73 16.38 -30.04
CA SER A 499 1.25 15.34 -29.17
C SER A 499 0.96 13.99 -29.89
N PRO A 500 1.20 12.85 -29.23
CA PRO A 500 0.83 11.53 -29.71
C PRO A 500 -0.68 11.29 -29.60
N PHE A 501 -1.42 12.11 -28.84
CA PHE A 501 -2.85 11.91 -28.57
C PHE A 501 -3.77 12.32 -29.73
N ASN A 502 -3.21 12.96 -30.75
CA ASN A 502 -3.90 13.27 -32.02
C ASN A 502 -3.57 12.30 -33.15
N VAL A 503 -2.73 11.30 -32.88
CA VAL A 503 -2.35 10.25 -33.83
C VAL A 503 -2.66 8.88 -33.23
N GLY A 504 -2.69 7.84 -34.08
CA GLY A 504 -2.94 6.47 -33.64
C GLY A 504 -4.42 6.12 -33.44
N THR A 505 -4.63 4.90 -32.96
CA THR A 505 -5.95 4.28 -32.80
C THR A 505 -6.54 4.64 -31.44
N LYS A 506 -7.66 5.37 -31.44
CA LYS A 506 -8.35 5.82 -30.22
C LYS A 506 -9.43 4.84 -29.81
N LEU A 507 -9.33 4.33 -28.59
CA LEU A 507 -10.25 3.39 -27.99
C LEU A 507 -10.81 3.98 -26.69
N GLU A 508 -12.11 4.23 -26.65
CA GLU A 508 -12.78 4.83 -25.50
C GLU A 508 -13.52 3.77 -24.69
N LEU A 509 -13.25 3.71 -23.39
CA LEU A 509 -13.97 2.86 -22.45
C LEU A 509 -15.11 3.65 -21.83
N GLU A 510 -16.31 3.15 -22.08
CA GLU A 510 -17.54 3.65 -21.49
C GLU A 510 -17.97 2.85 -20.26
N ASP A 511 -18.97 3.40 -19.58
CA ASP A 511 -19.73 2.68 -18.55
C ASP A 511 -20.49 1.49 -19.13
N PHE A 512 -20.86 0.54 -18.28
CA PHE A 512 -21.60 -0.62 -18.72
C PHE A 512 -22.99 -0.24 -19.25
N SER A 513 -23.38 -0.87 -20.37
CA SER A 513 -24.77 -0.89 -20.81
C SER A 513 -25.63 -1.70 -19.84
N LEU A 514 -26.95 -1.53 -19.91
CA LEU A 514 -27.87 -2.31 -19.08
C LEU A 514 -27.70 -3.82 -19.30
N GLU A 515 -27.41 -4.23 -20.54
CA GLU A 515 -27.12 -5.63 -20.91
C GLU A 515 -25.84 -6.15 -20.24
N GLN A 516 -24.80 -5.32 -20.16
CA GLN A 516 -23.54 -5.65 -19.49
C GLN A 516 -23.70 -5.72 -17.97
N VAL A 517 -24.54 -4.87 -17.38
CA VAL A 517 -24.93 -4.98 -15.96
C VAL A 517 -25.74 -6.25 -15.72
N ALA A 518 -26.62 -6.65 -16.65
CA ALA A 518 -27.37 -7.90 -16.59
C ALA A 518 -26.45 -9.14 -16.63
N ASP A 519 -25.48 -9.16 -17.56
CA ASP A 519 -24.46 -10.22 -17.64
C ASP A 519 -23.67 -10.33 -16.33
N LEU A 520 -23.25 -9.18 -15.78
CA LEU A 520 -22.54 -9.17 -14.51
C LEU A 520 -23.42 -9.66 -13.36
N ASN A 521 -24.67 -9.21 -13.27
CA ASN A 521 -25.65 -9.70 -12.30
C ASN A 521 -25.79 -11.24 -12.36
N GLN A 522 -25.86 -11.83 -13.56
CA GLN A 522 -25.91 -13.28 -13.73
C GLN A 522 -24.66 -13.98 -13.17
N ARG A 523 -23.46 -13.42 -13.40
CA ARG A 523 -22.20 -13.96 -12.87
C ARG A 523 -22.11 -13.92 -11.33
N TYR A 524 -22.85 -12.99 -10.72
CA TYR A 524 -23.03 -12.91 -9.26
C TYR A 524 -24.18 -13.80 -8.73
N GLY A 525 -24.84 -14.59 -9.58
CA GLY A 525 -25.94 -15.47 -9.19
C GLY A 525 -27.32 -14.82 -9.24
N SER A 526 -27.47 -13.74 -10.01
CA SER A 526 -28.71 -12.98 -10.21
C SER A 526 -29.36 -12.43 -8.92
N PRO A 527 -28.62 -11.68 -8.07
CA PRO A 527 -29.20 -11.02 -6.90
C PRO A 527 -30.29 -9.98 -7.26
N LEU A 528 -30.18 -9.32 -8.41
CA LEU A 528 -31.24 -8.48 -8.98
C LEU A 528 -32.19 -9.37 -9.77
N ARG A 529 -33.44 -9.44 -9.34
CA ARG A 529 -34.39 -10.52 -9.67
C ARG A 529 -35.12 -10.30 -10.99
N ASP A 530 -35.38 -9.05 -11.33
CA ASP A 530 -36.14 -8.67 -12.51
C ASP A 530 -35.59 -7.41 -13.19
N GLU A 531 -36.20 -7.05 -14.33
CA GLU A 531 -35.79 -5.90 -15.13
C GLU A 531 -36.01 -4.57 -14.39
N THR A 532 -36.97 -4.51 -13.46
CA THR A 532 -37.26 -3.31 -12.67
C THR A 532 -36.14 -3.07 -11.67
N GLU A 533 -35.77 -4.11 -10.91
CA GLU A 533 -34.63 -4.06 -9.98
C GLU A 533 -33.32 -3.75 -10.72
N LEU A 534 -33.09 -4.37 -11.88
CA LEU A 534 -31.91 -4.11 -12.70
C LEU A 534 -31.84 -2.65 -13.17
N ARG A 535 -32.95 -2.08 -13.65
CA ARG A 535 -33.02 -0.67 -14.07
C ARG A 535 -32.83 0.27 -12.89
N HIS A 536 -33.43 -0.03 -11.74
CA HIS A 536 -33.29 0.77 -10.52
C HIS A 536 -31.85 0.77 -10.01
N PHE A 537 -31.21 -0.40 -9.94
CA PHE A 537 -29.80 -0.52 -9.60
C PHE A 537 -28.91 0.23 -10.61
N ASN A 538 -29.15 0.06 -11.91
CA ASN A 538 -28.38 0.76 -12.94
C ASN A 538 -28.58 2.29 -12.91
N GLN A 539 -29.75 2.79 -12.52
CA GLN A 539 -29.98 4.21 -12.29
C GLN A 539 -29.15 4.74 -11.11
N LEU A 540 -29.08 3.96 -10.02
CA LEU A 540 -28.29 4.29 -8.84
C LEU A 540 -26.80 4.49 -9.18
N VAL A 541 -26.19 3.51 -9.88
CA VAL A 541 -24.73 3.47 -10.13
C VAL A 541 -24.32 3.93 -11.53
N GLY A 542 -25.27 4.19 -12.43
CA GLY A 542 -25.04 4.70 -13.79
C GLY A 542 -24.23 3.76 -14.70
N GLY A 543 -24.23 2.45 -14.42
CA GLY A 543 -23.41 1.47 -15.15
C GLY A 543 -21.90 1.56 -14.85
N GLN A 544 -21.47 2.38 -13.88
CA GLN A 544 -20.05 2.55 -13.60
C GLN A 544 -19.43 1.22 -13.13
N PRO A 545 -18.40 0.66 -13.80
CA PRO A 545 -17.97 -0.72 -13.57
C PRO A 545 -17.56 -1.06 -12.13
N TYR A 546 -16.89 -0.13 -11.44
CA TYR A 546 -16.47 -0.31 -10.05
C TYR A 546 -17.67 -0.30 -9.08
N LEU A 547 -18.61 0.65 -9.22
CA LEU A 547 -19.82 0.77 -8.40
C LEU A 547 -20.75 -0.42 -8.64
N VAL A 548 -20.90 -0.87 -9.90
CA VAL A 548 -21.68 -2.07 -10.22
C VAL A 548 -21.12 -3.28 -9.47
N ARG A 549 -19.79 -3.49 -9.51
CA ARG A 549 -19.16 -4.58 -8.75
C ARG A 549 -19.29 -4.39 -7.24
N CYS A 550 -19.05 -3.20 -6.71
CA CYS A 550 -19.21 -2.91 -5.28
C CYS A 550 -20.64 -3.24 -4.81
N GLY A 551 -21.65 -2.78 -5.54
CA GLY A 551 -23.05 -3.01 -5.19
C GLY A 551 -23.46 -4.47 -5.29
N LEU A 552 -23.17 -5.15 -6.40
CA LEU A 552 -23.49 -6.57 -6.54
C LEU A 552 -22.74 -7.43 -5.51
N ASN A 553 -21.48 -7.10 -5.22
CA ASN A 553 -20.69 -7.77 -4.21
C ASN A 553 -21.29 -7.59 -2.81
N ASP A 554 -21.67 -6.38 -2.43
CA ASP A 554 -22.29 -6.09 -1.13
C ASP A 554 -23.65 -6.79 -0.97
N ILE A 555 -24.50 -6.74 -2.00
CA ILE A 555 -25.81 -7.40 -2.02
C ILE A 555 -25.65 -8.91 -1.80
N VAL A 556 -24.74 -9.56 -2.53
CA VAL A 556 -24.51 -11.01 -2.41
C VAL A 556 -23.85 -11.36 -1.08
N PHE A 557 -22.83 -10.60 -0.67
CA PHE A 557 -22.05 -10.87 0.54
C PHE A 557 -22.91 -10.75 1.81
N HIS A 558 -23.77 -9.75 1.87
CA HIS A 558 -24.66 -9.51 3.02
C HIS A 558 -26.06 -10.08 2.84
N ASN A 559 -26.34 -10.76 1.72
CA ASN A 559 -27.65 -11.31 1.39
C ASN A 559 -28.79 -10.28 1.54
N LYS A 560 -28.56 -9.07 1.03
CA LYS A 560 -29.52 -7.94 1.08
C LYS A 560 -30.50 -8.02 -0.08
N THR A 561 -31.68 -7.45 0.11
CA THR A 561 -32.54 -7.02 -1.00
C THR A 561 -32.01 -5.73 -1.63
N LEU A 562 -32.45 -5.41 -2.85
CA LEU A 562 -32.07 -4.15 -3.49
C LEU A 562 -32.49 -2.93 -2.64
N ASP A 563 -33.69 -2.96 -2.06
CA ASP A 563 -34.20 -1.84 -1.25
C ASP A 563 -33.38 -1.65 0.04
N GLU A 564 -33.01 -2.74 0.73
CA GLU A 564 -32.13 -2.68 1.90
C GLU A 564 -30.74 -2.12 1.53
N PHE A 565 -30.20 -2.53 0.38
CA PHE A 565 -28.94 -2.00 -0.13
C PHE A 565 -29.02 -0.50 -0.40
N ILE A 566 -30.02 -0.05 -1.16
CA ILE A 566 -30.21 1.37 -1.52
C ILE A 566 -30.37 2.24 -0.28
N SER A 567 -31.12 1.78 0.72
CA SER A 567 -31.37 2.52 1.97
C SER A 567 -30.10 2.85 2.79
N THR A 568 -29.00 2.16 2.51
CA THR A 568 -27.71 2.33 3.20
C THR A 568 -26.56 2.73 2.26
N ALA A 569 -26.81 2.87 0.95
CA ALA A 569 -25.78 3.03 -0.05
C ALA A 569 -24.99 4.35 0.05
N ASP A 570 -25.60 5.41 0.60
CA ASP A 570 -25.00 6.75 0.77
C ASP A 570 -24.35 6.98 2.14
N GLN A 571 -24.20 5.92 2.95
CA GLN A 571 -23.57 5.99 4.27
C GLN A 571 -22.05 5.79 4.15
N ASP A 572 -21.29 6.54 4.97
CA ASP A 572 -19.82 6.59 4.92
C ASP A 572 -19.14 5.26 5.23
N ASP A 573 -19.80 4.36 5.94
CA ASP A 573 -19.30 3.06 6.40
C ASP A 573 -19.81 1.87 5.56
N LYS A 574 -20.44 2.13 4.41
CA LYS A 574 -21.08 1.10 3.56
C LYS A 574 -20.39 0.92 2.21
N ALA A 575 -21.00 0.13 1.33
CA ALA A 575 -20.44 -0.38 0.08
C ALA A 575 -19.73 0.66 -0.81
N PHE A 576 -20.18 1.92 -0.79
CA PHE A 576 -19.60 3.00 -1.59
C PHE A 576 -18.83 4.03 -0.77
N GLY A 577 -18.85 3.94 0.58
CA GLY A 577 -18.41 4.99 1.50
C GLY A 577 -16.99 5.49 1.24
N ASP A 578 -16.01 4.59 1.22
CA ASP A 578 -14.60 4.94 0.96
C ASP A 578 -14.40 5.70 -0.35
N HIS A 579 -15.10 5.26 -1.40
CA HIS A 579 -15.02 5.85 -2.73
C HIS A 579 -15.68 7.22 -2.79
N LEU A 580 -16.89 7.35 -2.24
CA LEU A 580 -17.63 8.61 -2.19
C LEU A 580 -16.90 9.65 -1.32
N HIS A 581 -16.39 9.23 -0.16
CA HIS A 581 -15.61 10.08 0.74
C HIS A 581 -14.28 10.51 0.11
N ARG A 582 -13.65 9.65 -0.71
CA ARG A 582 -12.49 10.05 -1.52
C ARG A 582 -12.86 11.16 -2.52
N ILE A 583 -14.01 11.08 -3.18
CA ILE A 583 -14.48 12.15 -4.10
C ILE A 583 -14.64 13.46 -3.35
N VAL A 584 -15.29 13.46 -2.18
CA VAL A 584 -15.45 14.66 -1.35
C VAL A 584 -14.09 15.25 -0.94
N ARG A 585 -13.15 14.41 -0.50
CA ARG A 585 -11.78 14.87 -0.18
C ARG A 585 -11.05 15.46 -1.38
N LEU A 586 -11.25 14.91 -2.58
CA LEU A 586 -10.67 15.45 -3.81
C LEU A 586 -11.24 16.83 -4.14
N LEU A 587 -12.56 16.99 -4.04
CA LEU A 587 -13.22 18.28 -4.29
C LEU A 587 -12.84 19.33 -3.24
N ASN A 588 -12.77 18.97 -1.96
CA ASN A 588 -12.40 19.89 -0.89
C ASN A 588 -10.95 20.42 -0.98
N ARG A 589 -10.06 19.70 -1.68
CA ARG A 589 -8.68 20.17 -1.95
C ARG A 589 -8.63 21.27 -3.01
N ASP A 590 -9.68 21.42 -3.81
CA ASP A 590 -9.76 22.42 -4.89
C ASP A 590 -11.06 23.24 -4.71
N PRO A 591 -10.99 24.38 -4.01
CA PRO A 591 -12.16 25.22 -3.73
C PRO A 591 -12.93 25.65 -4.98
N GLN A 592 -12.23 25.85 -6.10
CA GLN A 592 -12.84 26.24 -7.37
C GLN A 592 -13.66 25.10 -7.94
N LEU A 593 -13.10 23.89 -8.04
CA LEU A 593 -13.86 22.71 -8.49
C LEU A 593 -15.00 22.36 -7.54
N SER A 594 -14.82 22.56 -6.23
CA SER A 594 -15.89 22.37 -5.25
C SER A 594 -17.07 23.30 -5.52
N GLU A 595 -16.83 24.57 -5.85
CA GLU A 595 -17.91 25.52 -6.14
C GLU A 595 -18.61 25.19 -7.47
N VAL A 596 -17.85 24.81 -8.50
CA VAL A 596 -18.43 24.32 -9.76
C VAL A 596 -19.33 23.11 -9.51
N MET A 597 -18.88 22.16 -8.67
CA MET A 597 -19.68 21.00 -8.34
C MET A 597 -20.98 21.39 -7.61
N ARG A 598 -20.94 22.36 -6.67
CA ARG A 598 -22.16 22.88 -6.02
C ARG A 598 -23.15 23.45 -7.02
N GLY A 599 -22.68 24.24 -8.00
CA GLY A 599 -23.52 24.76 -9.09
C GLY A 599 -24.18 23.63 -9.89
N VAL A 600 -23.39 22.63 -10.31
CA VAL A 600 -23.91 21.46 -11.04
C VAL A 600 -24.95 20.68 -10.23
N LEU A 601 -24.77 20.54 -8.91
CA LEU A 601 -25.74 19.88 -8.03
C LEU A 601 -27.06 20.67 -7.89
N ARG A 602 -27.02 22.00 -8.11
CA ARG A 602 -28.19 22.89 -8.19
C ARG A 602 -28.82 22.93 -9.60
N GLY A 603 -28.24 22.23 -10.57
CA GLY A 603 -28.72 22.18 -11.96
C GLY A 603 -28.13 23.28 -12.86
N GLU A 604 -27.06 23.94 -12.43
CA GLU A 604 -26.35 24.93 -13.24
C GLU A 604 -25.34 24.25 -14.19
N ALA A 605 -25.02 24.94 -15.29
CA ALA A 605 -23.96 24.53 -16.21
C ALA A 605 -22.56 24.68 -15.57
N CYS A 606 -21.57 23.94 -16.08
CA CYS A 606 -20.19 24.23 -15.76
C CYS A 606 -19.78 25.61 -16.33
N PRO A 607 -19.10 26.46 -15.55
CA PRO A 607 -18.77 27.82 -15.98
C PRO A 607 -17.73 27.84 -17.11
N ASP A 608 -16.82 26.87 -17.13
CA ASP A 608 -15.71 26.79 -18.05
C ASP A 608 -15.42 25.33 -18.47
N TYR A 609 -14.68 25.18 -19.57
CA TYR A 609 -14.32 23.87 -20.11
C TYR A 609 -13.30 23.13 -19.23
N ASP A 610 -12.35 23.83 -18.59
CA ASP A 610 -11.34 23.19 -17.74
C ASP A 610 -11.99 22.42 -16.59
N SER A 611 -12.87 23.09 -15.84
CA SER A 611 -13.61 22.49 -14.74
C SER A 611 -14.50 21.32 -15.21
N PHE A 612 -15.22 21.49 -16.32
CA PHE A 612 -16.06 20.45 -16.91
C PHE A 612 -15.28 19.16 -17.19
N TYR A 613 -14.14 19.30 -17.87
CA TYR A 613 -13.36 18.16 -18.30
C TYR A 613 -12.53 17.54 -17.17
N ARG A 614 -12.03 18.33 -16.21
CA ARG A 614 -11.39 17.81 -14.99
C ARG A 614 -12.36 16.92 -14.19
N LEU A 615 -13.60 17.36 -14.00
CA LEU A 615 -14.63 16.60 -13.27
C LEU A 615 -15.13 15.38 -14.06
N ARG A 616 -15.27 15.48 -15.39
CA ARG A 616 -15.60 14.34 -16.26
C ARG A 616 -14.49 13.28 -16.25
N SER A 617 -13.24 13.70 -16.32
CA SER A 617 -12.06 12.81 -16.31
C SER A 617 -11.85 12.11 -14.98
N ALA A 618 -12.10 12.83 -13.88
CA ALA A 618 -12.19 12.25 -12.53
C ALA A 618 -13.33 11.23 -12.40
N GLY A 619 -14.23 11.18 -13.39
CA GLY A 619 -15.35 10.25 -13.44
C GLY A 619 -16.51 10.66 -12.55
N ILE A 620 -16.62 11.94 -12.17
CA ILE A 620 -17.64 12.50 -11.28
C ILE A 620 -18.85 12.98 -12.08
N LEU A 621 -18.62 13.57 -13.25
CA LEU A 621 -19.67 14.10 -14.14
C LEU A 621 -19.82 13.28 -15.42
N ARG A 622 -21.00 13.41 -16.04
CA ARG A 622 -21.29 12.97 -17.40
C ARG A 622 -21.99 14.10 -18.17
N GLY A 623 -21.74 14.18 -19.46
CA GLY A 623 -22.30 15.21 -20.34
C GLY A 623 -21.47 15.37 -21.61
N ASP A 624 -22.10 15.90 -22.64
CA ASP A 624 -21.46 16.12 -23.95
C ASP A 624 -20.84 17.52 -24.06
N SER A 625 -21.25 18.44 -23.19
CA SER A 625 -20.73 19.81 -23.13
C SER A 625 -20.81 20.38 -21.71
N LYS A 626 -20.13 21.51 -21.48
CA LYS A 626 -20.19 22.26 -20.21
C LYS A 626 -21.63 22.70 -19.86
N ASP A 627 -22.49 22.87 -20.87
CA ASP A 627 -23.87 23.35 -20.71
C ASP A 627 -24.88 22.20 -20.49
N ASN A 628 -24.52 20.97 -20.88
CA ASN A 628 -25.33 19.77 -20.69
C ASN A 628 -24.57 18.77 -19.82
N VAL A 629 -24.50 19.07 -18.53
CA VAL A 629 -23.73 18.30 -17.55
C VAL A 629 -24.59 17.86 -16.37
N ARG A 630 -24.29 16.68 -15.83
CA ARG A 630 -24.94 16.14 -14.63
C ARG A 630 -23.96 15.27 -13.84
N PRO A 631 -24.22 15.01 -12.55
CA PRO A 631 -23.55 13.94 -11.82
C PRO A 631 -23.64 12.64 -12.61
N ARG A 632 -22.56 11.87 -12.64
CA ARG A 632 -22.45 10.66 -13.47
C ARG A 632 -23.55 9.63 -13.16
N CYS A 633 -23.95 9.53 -11.90
CA CYS A 633 -24.97 8.61 -11.41
C CYS A 633 -25.71 9.19 -10.19
N GLU A 634 -26.83 8.57 -9.81
CA GLU A 634 -27.69 9.06 -8.74
C GLU A 634 -27.01 9.00 -7.37
N ILE A 635 -26.23 7.94 -7.07
CA ILE A 635 -25.53 7.85 -5.78
C ILE A 635 -24.54 9.01 -5.58
N TYR A 636 -23.88 9.47 -6.64
CA TYR A 636 -23.04 10.67 -6.56
C TYR A 636 -23.86 11.92 -6.31
N ALA A 637 -25.00 12.08 -6.99
CA ALA A 637 -25.87 13.23 -6.79
C ALA A 637 -26.37 13.30 -5.34
N THR A 638 -26.86 12.20 -4.79
CA THR A 638 -27.39 12.11 -3.42
C THR A 638 -26.29 12.38 -2.39
N TYR A 639 -25.17 11.67 -2.49
CA TYR A 639 -24.07 11.81 -1.54
C TYR A 639 -23.43 13.20 -1.61
N LEU A 640 -23.10 13.71 -2.80
CA LEU A 640 -22.45 15.01 -2.91
C LEU A 640 -23.36 16.17 -2.50
N LYS A 641 -24.68 16.06 -2.70
CA LYS A 641 -25.64 17.06 -2.14
C LYS A 641 -25.55 17.11 -0.63
N LYS A 642 -25.55 15.96 0.05
CA LYS A 642 -25.49 15.86 1.52
C LYS A 642 -24.20 16.45 2.11
N HIS A 643 -23.09 16.39 1.38
CA HIS A 643 -21.77 16.79 1.89
C HIS A 643 -21.25 18.15 1.37
N LEU A 644 -21.83 18.70 0.28
CA LEU A 644 -21.34 19.94 -0.34
C LEU A 644 -22.36 21.10 -0.33
N LEU A 645 -23.67 20.79 -0.25
CA LEU A 645 -24.75 21.79 -0.13
C LEU A 645 -25.24 21.81 1.33
#